data_AF-A0A1V0TKP6-F1
#
_entry.id   AF-A0A1V0TKP6-F1
#
_cell.length_a   1.000
_cell.length_b   1.000
_cell.length_c   1.000
_cell.angle_alpha   90.00
_cell.angle_beta   90.00
_cell.angle_gamma   90.00
#
_symmetry.space_group_name_H-M   'P 1'
#
loop_
_entity.id
_entity.type
_entity.pdbx_description
1 polymer ?
#
loop_
_entity_poly.entity_id
_entity_poly.type
_entity_poly.pdbx_seq_one_letter_code
_entity_poly.pdbx_strand_id
1 'polypeptide(L)'
;MVLGLDEHWRERLARGQRSGGFRVLGRHVALPISEDGRQIEARISFIVPGRLSPSIYREQGLDLGPLIWVDARGDRLRESEVSAFARSEGQRLARLLIAHTSPAAERLGKPEFFVFPEIWRAGHGPNVPGHVLGAERLGRPAEAGLDRGLSEDFLRQVTDGGAPVADIRSTARTLAGSRLPTQAFFRFRDALVRRVDAGHLPYAGMIPDVRKLATAAGLDAGEETAELLRRTLPFAVYALSYGPYTQGVPDGFWKDCLKGKALELLAQHAPAVAQVLAAHTMLYGDRDVWWQILERTGTLSALTETENPILPVGMPARWLSACLQHWSNAFPTELPELIHRMAARLVADAVPVEPGTSSGKWSTMSLDVIDHLLSLHIPVADPSPRLGERSYDRLVVGGRDLSAFFADPRFHREFRAWLADRLSTSHGLMDSREGRGSLPDVLDHPRGLAVLAEWFMARATEAESGTLQRLSELLGRLRPVRAAAARPLCIGAARRIALIDTAGKLADALRGRMPEGGAALDTAAVATLLDGTDPSHTDADTRRRIAEALPELPAAALDGAVRDVLLASSCRLAQRKLAEIAGAEPSPPEAPKPVVVGPFTRLAAQLTALVDRKPWGGDWGRPTATLSGFLYGLPQQVQHPHRLPGLLLHAAAPGIDSRRHTILADAVHDYAAGPYTDPTGRWRITYATLPHETPNPWLTGGFAVRTESSVAVFLETPYRGASRPVLEYAPDGRFPVDGPMAAGGAEHRAERFPPPLRDHAWLERFVALLRERGAPPARPELAVAFAERTGLTRCEAAKLLTGRPVTDLSYGSVGGWPRYWKSFDEGELAAWDLGKGSVVGDDLLAGLSEKHRTTLFERLLPDDPERLWTHGPDVERGALWWEGTFGRLPHVPEDLLYRADEEFIAPDTTVAPVRQERPGATKHPYRPRVGPAVLARTVARGTDLLTDDLSGLLAAPVPTAAARMAAWLAYRTPAGHPLRPAIGAACARMHAAVCEGESRKVPVEVFAVPRSYSLELINLKGLEGVSVEADPLGHSLDRVHVRPGALLTAEGRYGPASGVLDALDDYLDLPERARWYPGPGGLPAVVDLRMLLAGGFAALAEHLAADAARTAGWEQDPRRSVPDLVAEAAGELQLSEDAAALYLMLAALPDPTDKNVREWTGWKPPRLKALQDALPGAAGLVVRAKRARAGRSLFLPGAWVALKKPRLPLEAIKLPLLPAAAEGRSAAHAAVVPHVPVPQLFTQAWQRFRPGAH
;
A
#
# COMPACT_ATOMS: atom_id res chain seq x y z
N MET A 1 17.21 -41.94 4.51
CA MET A 1 18.24 -41.23 3.70
C MET A 1 18.21 -41.62 2.22
N VAL A 2 18.01 -42.90 1.85
CA VAL A 2 17.95 -43.37 0.44
C VAL A 2 16.53 -43.31 -0.17
N LEU A 3 15.50 -43.03 0.64
CA LEU A 3 14.08 -43.09 0.25
C LEU A 3 13.58 -41.94 -0.64
N GLY A 4 14.41 -40.92 -0.89
CA GLY A 4 14.07 -39.76 -1.75
C GLY A 4 14.75 -39.75 -3.12
N LEU A 5 15.53 -40.78 -3.45
CA LEU A 5 16.10 -40.97 -4.79
C LEU A 5 15.17 -41.90 -5.57
N ASP A 6 15.01 -41.65 -6.88
CA ASP A 6 14.27 -42.52 -7.79
C ASP A 6 14.85 -43.96 -7.76
N GLU A 7 14.00 -44.95 -8.06
CA GLU A 7 14.33 -46.38 -8.01
C GLU A 7 15.56 -46.75 -8.87
N HIS A 8 15.75 -46.06 -10.00
CA HIS A 8 16.92 -46.15 -10.88
C HIS A 8 18.23 -45.78 -10.17
N TRP A 9 18.21 -44.72 -9.35
CA TRP A 9 19.40 -44.31 -8.57
C TRP A 9 19.67 -45.24 -7.39
N ARG A 10 18.63 -45.79 -6.75
CA ARG A 10 18.81 -46.78 -5.68
C ARG A 10 19.45 -48.06 -6.21
N GLU A 11 18.99 -48.54 -7.37
CA GLU A 11 19.58 -49.71 -8.02
C GLU A 11 21.03 -49.46 -8.47
N ARG A 12 21.35 -48.27 -8.99
CA ARG A 12 22.73 -47.93 -9.39
C ARG A 12 23.67 -47.75 -8.20
N LEU A 13 23.17 -47.16 -7.11
CA LEU A 13 23.88 -47.05 -5.83
C LEU A 13 24.12 -48.43 -5.20
N ALA A 14 23.15 -49.34 -5.29
CA ALA A 14 23.29 -50.72 -4.79
C ALA A 14 24.28 -51.56 -5.60
N ARG A 15 24.49 -51.25 -6.89
CA ARG A 15 25.40 -51.97 -7.79
C ARG A 15 26.85 -51.44 -7.80
N GLY A 16 27.16 -50.38 -7.05
CA GLY A 16 28.53 -49.86 -6.92
C GLY A 16 29.17 -49.38 -8.23
N GLN A 17 28.38 -49.04 -9.25
CA GLN A 17 28.91 -48.62 -10.54
C GLN A 17 29.36 -47.15 -10.52
N ARG A 18 30.65 -46.91 -10.79
CA ARG A 18 31.22 -45.58 -11.08
C ARG A 18 30.55 -45.02 -12.34
N SER A 19 29.77 -43.95 -12.22
CA SER A 19 29.41 -43.14 -13.38
C SER A 19 29.97 -41.73 -13.21
N GLY A 20 30.79 -41.28 -14.15
CA GLY A 20 31.22 -39.88 -14.22
C GLY A 20 32.31 -39.43 -13.23
N GLY A 21 33.09 -40.35 -12.64
CA GLY A 21 34.32 -40.00 -11.92
C GLY A 21 34.19 -39.59 -10.44
N PHE A 22 32.99 -39.42 -9.88
CA PHE A 22 32.77 -39.09 -8.46
C PHE A 22 32.40 -40.31 -7.59
N ARG A 23 32.46 -40.14 -6.26
CA ARG A 23 32.20 -41.13 -5.20
C ARG A 23 31.14 -40.60 -4.24
N VAL A 24 30.29 -41.46 -3.70
CA VAL A 24 29.33 -41.09 -2.64
C VAL A 24 29.82 -41.64 -1.31
N LEU A 25 30.02 -40.76 -0.33
CA LEU A 25 30.58 -41.05 1.00
C LEU A 25 29.56 -40.66 2.09
N GLY A 26 28.65 -41.58 2.41
CA GLY A 26 27.64 -41.37 3.46
C GLY A 26 26.68 -40.21 3.14
N ARG A 27 26.87 -39.05 3.80
CA ARG A 27 26.10 -37.82 3.56
C ARG A 27 26.71 -36.90 2.50
N HIS A 28 27.79 -37.32 1.84
CA HIS A 28 28.51 -36.47 0.89
C HIS A 28 28.64 -37.12 -0.50
N VAL A 29 28.72 -36.30 -1.54
CA VAL A 29 29.24 -36.68 -2.85
C VAL A 29 30.60 -36.01 -3.04
N ALA A 30 31.58 -36.76 -3.52
CA ALA A 30 32.99 -36.40 -3.53
C ALA A 30 33.61 -36.69 -4.91
N LEU A 31 34.18 -35.68 -5.56
CA LEU A 31 34.89 -35.82 -6.84
C LEU A 31 36.40 -35.64 -6.63
N PRO A 32 37.22 -36.69 -6.82
CA PRO A 32 38.68 -36.54 -6.80
C PRO A 32 39.14 -35.82 -8.07
N ILE A 33 39.99 -34.81 -7.90
CA ILE A 33 40.57 -33.96 -8.93
C ILE A 33 42.09 -33.98 -8.74
N SER A 34 42.82 -34.29 -9.80
CA SER A 34 44.28 -34.23 -9.81
C SER A 34 44.71 -32.89 -10.42
N GLU A 35 45.43 -32.07 -9.66
CA GLU A 35 46.04 -30.83 -10.16
C GLU A 35 47.49 -30.74 -9.68
N ASP A 36 48.42 -30.41 -10.58
CA ASP A 36 49.85 -30.20 -10.28
C ASP A 36 50.51 -31.29 -9.40
N GLY A 37 50.13 -32.56 -9.60
CA GLY A 37 50.62 -33.70 -8.82
C GLY A 37 50.02 -33.84 -7.42
N ARG A 38 49.12 -32.94 -7.01
CA ARG A 38 48.30 -33.04 -5.79
C ARG A 38 46.94 -33.64 -6.09
N GLN A 39 46.45 -34.46 -5.16
CA GLN A 39 45.08 -34.98 -5.16
C GLN A 39 44.23 -34.15 -4.22
N ILE A 40 43.19 -33.54 -4.78
CA ILE A 40 42.21 -32.71 -4.08
C ILE A 40 40.83 -33.30 -4.34
N GLU A 41 39.93 -33.23 -3.37
CA GLU A 41 38.59 -33.77 -3.49
C GLU A 41 37.53 -32.70 -3.23
N ALA A 42 36.64 -32.50 -4.21
CA ALA A 42 35.50 -31.60 -4.10
C ALA A 42 34.31 -32.35 -3.48
N ARG A 43 33.83 -31.94 -2.31
CA ARG A 43 32.75 -32.58 -1.55
C ARG A 43 31.51 -31.69 -1.42
N ILE A 44 30.34 -32.29 -1.51
CA ILE A 44 29.03 -31.64 -1.29
C ILE A 44 28.22 -32.50 -0.34
N SER A 45 27.61 -31.90 0.68
CA SER A 45 26.80 -32.63 1.69
C SER A 45 25.32 -32.64 1.31
N PHE A 46 24.54 -33.63 1.75
CA PHE A 46 23.08 -33.55 1.76
C PHE A 46 22.62 -32.99 3.12
N ILE A 47 21.90 -31.87 3.13
CA ILE A 47 21.31 -31.24 4.32
C ILE A 47 19.95 -31.91 4.60
N VAL A 48 19.73 -32.34 5.84
CA VAL A 48 18.42 -32.81 6.32
C VAL A 48 17.73 -31.63 7.04
N PRO A 49 16.51 -31.22 6.65
CA PRO A 49 15.83 -30.11 7.32
C PRO A 49 15.40 -30.52 8.73
N GLY A 50 15.99 -29.88 9.75
CA GLY A 50 15.61 -30.04 11.15
C GLY A 50 15.68 -28.70 11.88
N ARG A 51 14.49 -28.15 12.18
CA ARG A 51 14.22 -26.97 13.06
C ARG A 51 14.41 -25.55 12.49
N LEU A 52 13.71 -25.17 11.42
CA LEU A 52 13.38 -23.75 11.11
C LEU A 52 11.98 -23.64 10.47
N SER A 53 11.29 -22.53 10.74
CA SER A 53 9.87 -22.13 10.47
C SER A 53 9.05 -22.88 9.39
N PRO A 54 7.76 -23.25 9.63
CA PRO A 54 6.94 -24.03 8.69
C PRO A 54 6.41 -23.31 7.42
N SER A 55 6.75 -22.04 7.16
CA SER A 55 5.94 -21.22 6.25
C SER A 55 6.52 -20.89 4.86
N ILE A 56 7.70 -21.37 4.43
CA ILE A 56 8.22 -21.04 3.07
C ILE A 56 8.82 -22.21 2.25
N TYR A 57 9.13 -23.39 2.79
CA TYR A 57 9.76 -24.45 1.97
C TYR A 57 9.18 -25.83 2.21
N ARG A 58 8.12 -26.20 1.48
CA ARG A 58 7.61 -27.58 1.52
C ARG A 58 7.48 -28.30 0.18
N GLU A 59 8.10 -27.77 -0.88
CA GLU A 59 8.15 -28.44 -2.20
C GLU A 59 9.54 -28.56 -2.83
N GLN A 60 10.60 -28.24 -2.10
CA GLN A 60 11.96 -28.31 -2.64
C GLN A 60 12.66 -29.57 -2.12
N GLY A 61 13.28 -30.31 -3.04
CA GLY A 61 13.97 -31.59 -2.77
C GLY A 61 15.19 -31.45 -1.86
N LEU A 62 16.00 -32.51 -1.78
CA LEU A 62 17.23 -32.57 -0.98
C LEU A 62 18.06 -31.28 -1.07
N ASP A 63 18.17 -30.52 0.01
CA ASP A 63 19.05 -29.35 0.09
C ASP A 63 20.51 -29.83 0.06
N LEU A 64 21.31 -29.30 -0.87
CA LEU A 64 22.74 -29.57 -0.93
C LEU A 64 23.48 -28.54 -0.07
N GLY A 65 24.39 -29.01 0.77
CA GLY A 65 25.31 -28.19 1.55
C GLY A 65 26.37 -27.53 0.66
N PRO A 66 27.16 -26.60 1.22
CA PRO A 66 28.17 -25.88 0.45
C PRO A 66 29.19 -26.85 -0.16
N LEU A 67 29.64 -26.54 -1.38
CA LEU A 67 30.80 -27.18 -1.98
C LEU A 67 32.04 -26.88 -1.14
N ILE A 68 32.75 -27.91 -0.74
CA ILE A 68 33.99 -27.82 0.04
C ILE A 68 35.10 -28.57 -0.69
N TRP A 69 36.32 -28.07 -0.61
CA TRP A 69 37.50 -28.76 -1.13
C TRP A 69 38.29 -29.32 0.04
N VAL A 70 38.76 -30.55 -0.09
CA VAL A 70 39.64 -31.18 0.89
C VAL A 70 40.87 -31.76 0.21
N ASP A 71 42.00 -31.78 0.89
CA ASP A 71 43.20 -32.43 0.37
C ASP A 71 43.17 -33.96 0.54
N ALA A 72 44.24 -34.65 0.11
CA ALA A 72 44.37 -36.10 0.24
C ALA A 72 44.32 -36.62 1.70
N ARG A 73 44.54 -35.76 2.70
CA ARG A 73 44.45 -36.09 4.13
C ARG A 73 43.05 -35.84 4.70
N GLY A 74 42.20 -35.15 3.95
CA GLY A 74 40.85 -34.78 4.34
C GLY A 74 40.74 -33.39 4.99
N ASP A 75 41.83 -32.62 5.00
CA ASP A 75 41.86 -31.26 5.55
C ASP A 75 41.20 -30.28 4.59
N ARG A 76 40.39 -29.35 5.11
CA ARG A 76 39.60 -28.41 4.28
C ARG A 76 40.50 -27.30 3.72
N LEU A 77 40.47 -27.14 2.40
CA LEU A 77 41.20 -26.10 1.68
C LEU A 77 40.34 -24.83 1.54
N ARG A 78 40.96 -23.65 1.57
CA ARG A 78 40.31 -22.39 1.21
C ARG A 78 40.16 -22.31 -0.31
N GLU A 79 39.15 -21.59 -0.77
CA GLU A 79 38.88 -21.44 -2.20
C GLU A 79 40.01 -20.75 -2.98
N SER A 80 40.82 -19.91 -2.31
CA SER A 80 42.03 -19.32 -2.88
C SER A 80 43.19 -20.30 -3.05
N GLU A 81 43.13 -21.47 -2.43
CA GLU A 81 44.19 -22.49 -2.41
C GLU A 81 43.97 -23.59 -3.47
N VAL A 82 42.89 -23.50 -4.25
CA VAL A 82 42.54 -24.43 -5.34
C VAL A 82 42.55 -23.72 -6.69
N SER A 83 43.01 -24.41 -7.74
CA SER A 83 43.11 -23.81 -9.07
C SER A 83 41.74 -23.41 -9.66
N ALA A 84 41.75 -22.57 -10.69
CA ALA A 84 40.54 -22.25 -11.45
C ALA A 84 39.91 -23.52 -12.09
N PHE A 85 40.74 -24.50 -12.46
CA PHE A 85 40.27 -25.77 -13.03
C PHE A 85 39.55 -26.63 -11.99
N ALA A 86 40.12 -26.83 -10.80
CA ALA A 86 39.46 -27.60 -9.74
C ALA A 86 38.18 -26.92 -9.21
N ARG A 87 38.15 -25.58 -9.19
CA ARG A 87 36.92 -24.83 -8.91
C ARG A 87 35.85 -25.05 -9.98
N SER A 88 36.24 -25.03 -11.26
CA SER A 88 35.34 -25.32 -12.38
C SER A 88 34.76 -26.73 -12.30
N GLU A 89 35.59 -27.75 -12.06
CA GLU A 89 35.14 -29.15 -11.98
C GLU A 89 34.29 -29.41 -10.72
N GLY A 90 34.64 -28.81 -9.57
CA GLY A 90 33.80 -28.87 -8.37
C GLY A 90 32.43 -28.21 -8.55
N GLN A 91 32.39 -27.07 -9.25
CA GLN A 91 31.13 -26.40 -9.60
C GLN A 91 30.32 -27.23 -10.60
N ARG A 92 30.97 -27.91 -11.55
CA ARG A 92 30.31 -28.83 -12.48
C ARG A 92 29.64 -29.99 -11.75
N LEU A 93 30.30 -30.58 -10.75
CA LEU A 93 29.70 -31.59 -9.88
C LEU A 93 28.45 -31.06 -9.16
N ALA A 94 28.52 -29.85 -8.59
CA ALA A 94 27.39 -29.20 -7.93
C ALA A 94 26.20 -29.01 -8.89
N ARG A 95 26.46 -28.51 -10.11
CA ARG A 95 25.45 -28.30 -11.15
C ARG A 95 24.79 -29.61 -11.57
N LEU A 96 25.58 -30.67 -11.75
CA LEU A 96 25.06 -32.00 -12.09
C LEU A 96 24.14 -32.56 -11.00
N LEU A 97 24.54 -32.45 -9.74
CA LEU A 97 23.72 -32.93 -8.62
C LEU A 97 22.43 -32.13 -8.47
N ILE A 98 22.48 -30.80 -8.61
CA ILE A 98 21.29 -29.92 -8.58
C ILE A 98 20.33 -30.22 -9.74
N ALA A 99 20.86 -30.47 -10.94
CA ALA A 99 20.05 -30.79 -12.11
C ALA A 99 19.26 -32.10 -11.97
N HIS A 100 19.78 -33.06 -11.18
CA HIS A 100 19.17 -34.38 -10.99
C HIS A 100 18.30 -34.48 -9.74
N THR A 101 18.34 -33.51 -8.81
CA THR A 101 17.52 -33.49 -7.59
C THR A 101 16.29 -32.57 -7.68
N SER A 102 16.07 -31.90 -8.82
CA SER A 102 14.94 -30.96 -9.02
C SER A 102 13.69 -31.65 -9.57
N PRO A 103 12.49 -31.47 -8.96
CA PRO A 103 11.21 -31.99 -9.47
C PRO A 103 10.82 -31.49 -10.87
N ALA A 104 11.44 -30.41 -11.36
CA ALA A 104 11.14 -29.83 -12.68
C ALA A 104 11.64 -30.69 -13.86
N ALA A 105 12.67 -31.53 -13.64
CA ALA A 105 13.20 -32.41 -14.68
C ALA A 105 12.29 -33.62 -14.99
N GLU A 106 11.53 -34.09 -14.00
CA GLU A 106 10.49 -35.12 -14.17
C GLU A 106 9.27 -34.58 -14.91
N ARG A 107 8.90 -33.32 -14.68
CA ARG A 107 7.70 -32.73 -15.31
C ARG A 107 7.83 -32.60 -16.83
N LEU A 108 9.04 -32.48 -17.39
CA LEU A 108 9.25 -32.13 -18.79
C LEU A 108 9.42 -33.29 -19.78
N GLY A 109 9.22 -34.56 -19.36
CA GLY A 109 9.16 -35.71 -20.29
C GLY A 109 10.21 -35.65 -21.40
N LYS A 110 11.47 -35.93 -21.04
CA LYS A 110 12.69 -35.76 -21.86
C LYS A 110 12.47 -35.62 -23.38
N PRO A 111 12.86 -34.48 -23.96
CA PRO A 111 13.50 -34.44 -25.27
C PRO A 111 14.98 -34.05 -25.10
N GLU A 112 15.86 -34.81 -25.73
CA GLU A 112 17.33 -34.65 -25.70
C GLU A 112 17.86 -33.44 -26.50
N PHE A 113 17.05 -32.42 -26.73
CA PHE A 113 17.43 -31.26 -27.53
C PHE A 113 17.06 -29.97 -26.78
N PHE A 114 17.96 -28.99 -26.78
CA PHE A 114 17.95 -27.71 -26.05
C PHE A 114 18.65 -27.71 -24.68
N VAL A 115 19.98 -27.80 -24.74
CA VAL A 115 20.87 -27.37 -23.66
C VAL A 115 20.81 -25.85 -23.55
N PHE A 116 20.08 -25.33 -22.56
CA PHE A 116 20.16 -23.93 -22.16
C PHE A 116 21.54 -23.63 -21.53
N PRO A 117 22.15 -22.46 -21.78
CA PRO A 117 23.38 -22.05 -21.10
C PRO A 117 23.19 -21.96 -19.58
N GLU A 118 24.15 -22.51 -18.84
CA GLU A 118 24.16 -22.82 -17.41
C GLU A 118 24.15 -21.62 -16.43
N ILE A 119 23.85 -20.40 -16.88
CA ILE A 119 24.09 -19.17 -16.10
C ILE A 119 22.96 -18.84 -15.11
N TRP A 120 21.72 -19.26 -15.37
CA TRP A 120 20.55 -18.75 -14.62
C TRP A 120 20.02 -19.65 -13.48
N ARG A 121 20.46 -20.91 -13.38
CA ARG A 121 20.00 -21.81 -12.28
C ARG A 121 20.82 -21.69 -10.99
N ALA A 122 21.90 -20.89 -11.01
CA ALA A 122 22.72 -20.60 -9.83
C ALA A 122 22.26 -19.32 -9.12
N GLY A 123 21.04 -19.30 -8.55
CA GLY A 123 20.66 -18.43 -7.43
C GLY A 123 20.83 -16.89 -7.55
N HIS A 124 21.15 -16.33 -8.71
CA HIS A 124 21.22 -14.88 -8.92
C HIS A 124 19.95 -14.39 -9.60
N GLY A 125 18.90 -14.19 -8.79
CA GLY A 125 17.72 -13.47 -9.25
C GLY A 125 18.06 -11.99 -9.59
N PRO A 126 17.23 -11.28 -10.35
CA PRO A 126 17.42 -9.87 -10.74
C PRO A 126 17.43 -8.82 -9.61
N ASN A 127 17.56 -9.23 -8.35
CA ASN A 127 17.64 -8.32 -7.19
C ASN A 127 19.07 -7.80 -6.94
N VAL A 128 19.86 -7.59 -8.00
CA VAL A 128 21.06 -6.74 -7.91
C VAL A 128 20.70 -5.40 -8.53
N PRO A 129 20.37 -4.36 -7.74
CA PRO A 129 20.47 -2.98 -8.19
C PRO A 129 21.89 -2.80 -8.74
N GLY A 130 22.04 -2.11 -9.86
CA GLY A 130 23.33 -1.86 -10.48
C GLY A 130 24.43 -1.53 -9.46
N HIS A 131 25.60 -2.18 -9.63
CA HIS A 131 26.93 -1.90 -9.06
C HIS A 131 27.60 -3.10 -8.35
N VAL A 132 28.31 -3.94 -9.11
CA VAL A 132 29.54 -4.68 -8.72
C VAL A 132 30.21 -5.01 -10.08
N LEU A 133 31.40 -4.60 -10.54
CA LEU A 133 32.62 -4.00 -10.01
C LEU A 133 33.16 -3.01 -11.06
N GLY A 134 33.80 -1.93 -10.60
CA GLY A 134 34.78 -1.26 -11.45
C GLY A 134 35.96 -2.21 -11.71
N ALA A 135 36.31 -2.38 -12.98
CA ALA A 135 37.63 -2.82 -13.39
C ALA A 135 38.25 -1.67 -14.18
N GLU A 136 39.08 -0.93 -13.45
CA GLU A 136 40.35 -0.34 -13.86
C GLU A 136 40.57 -0.02 -15.36
N ARG A 137 40.89 1.25 -15.60
CA ARG A 137 41.79 1.67 -16.66
C ARG A 137 43.05 0.80 -16.62
N LEU A 138 43.15 -0.17 -17.52
CA LEU A 138 44.41 -0.77 -17.91
C LEU A 138 44.56 -0.64 -19.42
N GLY A 139 45.62 0.09 -19.80
CA GLY A 139 46.42 -0.04 -21.02
C GLY A 139 45.70 -0.18 -22.36
N ARG A 140 45.87 0.84 -23.21
CA ARG A 140 45.86 0.66 -24.67
C ARG A 140 46.81 -0.49 -25.07
N PRO A 141 46.51 -1.15 -26.19
CA PRO A 141 47.39 -1.04 -27.34
C PRO A 141 46.72 -0.24 -28.47
N ALA A 142 47.53 0.52 -29.18
CA ALA A 142 47.15 1.03 -30.50
C ALA A 142 47.28 -0.10 -31.51
N GLU A 143 46.34 -0.19 -32.45
CA GLU A 143 46.50 -0.53 -33.88
C GLU A 143 45.08 -0.65 -34.48
N ALA A 144 44.66 0.28 -35.33
CA ALA A 144 44.89 0.34 -36.79
C ALA A 144 43.88 -0.52 -37.59
N GLY A 145 42.86 0.16 -38.10
CA GLY A 145 42.15 -0.10 -39.36
C GLY A 145 41.45 -1.46 -39.54
N LEU A 146 40.11 -1.45 -39.48
CA LEU A 146 39.22 -1.80 -40.60
C LEU A 146 37.74 -1.66 -40.21
N ASP A 147 37.02 -0.90 -41.05
CA ASP A 147 35.58 -0.78 -41.25
C ASP A 147 34.60 -0.25 -40.18
N ARG A 148 33.75 0.64 -40.66
CA ARG A 148 32.82 1.49 -39.91
C ARG A 148 31.83 0.68 -39.07
N GLY A 149 31.93 0.82 -37.74
CA GLY A 149 30.75 0.86 -36.85
C GLY A 149 30.54 -0.31 -35.90
N LEU A 150 31.25 -1.43 -36.01
CA LEU A 150 31.10 -2.57 -35.10
C LEU A 150 32.47 -3.09 -34.65
N SER A 151 33.08 -2.44 -33.65
CA SER A 151 34.30 -3.00 -33.04
C SER A 151 33.96 -4.29 -32.28
N GLU A 152 34.90 -5.24 -32.28
CA GLU A 152 34.77 -6.48 -31.49
C GLU A 152 34.57 -6.17 -30.00
N ASP A 153 35.20 -5.10 -29.49
CA ASP A 153 34.98 -4.61 -28.12
C ASP A 153 33.53 -4.17 -27.88
N PHE A 154 32.90 -3.50 -28.85
CA PHE A 154 31.50 -3.09 -28.73
C PHE A 154 30.56 -4.30 -28.76
N LEU A 155 30.76 -5.25 -29.68
CA LEU A 155 29.97 -6.49 -29.74
C LEU A 155 30.11 -7.32 -28.45
N ARG A 156 31.31 -7.35 -27.85
CA ARG A 156 31.55 -7.95 -26.54
C ARG A 156 30.77 -7.22 -25.43
N GLN A 157 30.82 -5.89 -25.38
CA GLN A 157 30.03 -5.10 -24.41
C GLN A 157 28.51 -5.29 -24.57
N VAL A 158 28.02 -5.47 -25.80
CA VAL A 158 26.61 -5.78 -26.05
C VAL A 158 26.24 -7.15 -25.47
N THR A 159 27.11 -8.14 -25.69
CA THR A 159 26.96 -9.52 -25.20
C THR A 159 26.98 -9.59 -23.67
N ASP A 160 27.94 -8.91 -23.03
CA ASP A 160 28.15 -8.94 -21.57
C ASP A 160 27.19 -8.03 -20.79
N GLY A 161 26.21 -7.41 -21.47
CA GLY A 161 25.28 -6.48 -20.83
C GLY A 161 25.83 -5.08 -20.54
N GLY A 162 27.13 -4.84 -20.75
CA GLY A 162 27.83 -3.60 -20.42
C GLY A 162 27.51 -2.40 -21.32
N ALA A 163 26.98 -2.63 -22.54
CA ALA A 163 26.58 -1.56 -23.44
C ALA A 163 25.20 -0.96 -23.04
N PRO A 164 25.11 0.38 -22.86
CA PRO A 164 23.83 1.07 -22.68
C PRO A 164 22.89 0.85 -23.88
N VAL A 165 21.59 0.64 -23.62
CA VAL A 165 20.60 0.44 -24.70
C VAL A 165 20.57 1.63 -25.67
N ALA A 166 20.74 2.86 -25.19
CA ALA A 166 20.80 4.05 -26.04
C ALA A 166 21.94 3.97 -27.08
N ASP A 167 23.09 3.41 -26.70
CA ASP A 167 24.25 3.27 -27.56
C ASP A 167 24.02 2.17 -28.60
N ILE A 168 23.43 1.03 -28.20
CA ILE A 168 23.02 -0.04 -29.12
C ILE A 168 22.10 0.50 -30.21
N ARG A 169 21.07 1.27 -29.81
CA ARG A 169 20.09 1.86 -30.72
C ARG A 169 20.68 2.98 -31.58
N SER A 170 21.63 3.74 -31.05
CA SER A 170 22.36 4.75 -31.82
C SER A 170 23.21 4.08 -32.91
N THR A 171 23.95 3.04 -32.57
CA THR A 171 24.75 2.26 -33.52
C THR A 171 23.88 1.62 -34.59
N ALA A 172 22.74 1.01 -34.23
CA ALA A 172 21.79 0.47 -35.20
C ALA A 172 21.28 1.54 -36.18
N ARG A 173 20.97 2.76 -35.69
CA ARG A 173 20.55 3.88 -36.56
C ARG A 173 21.67 4.33 -37.50
N THR A 174 22.90 4.43 -37.00
CA THR A 174 24.06 4.82 -37.83
C THR A 174 24.35 3.79 -38.91
N LEU A 175 24.31 2.50 -38.57
CA LEU A 175 24.51 1.41 -39.52
C LEU A 175 23.42 1.35 -40.58
N ALA A 176 22.16 1.59 -40.20
CA ALA A 176 21.03 1.63 -41.13
C ALA A 176 21.07 2.83 -42.10
N GLY A 177 21.81 3.89 -41.79
CA GLY A 177 21.96 5.08 -42.64
C GLY A 177 22.87 4.90 -43.87
N SER A 178 23.46 3.72 -44.06
CA SER A 178 24.36 3.39 -45.17
C SER A 178 24.13 1.97 -45.67
N ARG A 179 24.63 1.62 -46.88
CA ARG A 179 24.54 0.24 -47.39
C ARG A 179 25.35 -0.69 -46.49
N LEU A 180 24.66 -1.48 -45.68
CA LEU A 180 25.26 -2.31 -44.64
C LEU A 180 25.76 -3.63 -45.26
N PRO A 181 27.03 -4.02 -45.08
CA PRO A 181 27.47 -5.35 -45.46
C PRO A 181 26.67 -6.42 -44.70
N THR A 182 26.21 -7.46 -45.40
CA THR A 182 25.42 -8.56 -44.82
C THR A 182 26.10 -9.20 -43.61
N GLN A 183 27.44 -9.33 -43.65
CA GLN A 183 28.22 -9.86 -42.54
C GLN A 183 28.15 -9.00 -41.26
N ALA A 184 28.07 -7.67 -41.40
CA ALA A 184 27.94 -6.75 -40.28
C ALA A 184 26.58 -6.89 -39.60
N PHE A 185 25.51 -7.08 -40.40
CA PHE A 185 24.18 -7.40 -39.88
C PHE A 185 24.18 -8.70 -39.06
N PHE A 186 24.74 -9.79 -39.60
CA PHE A 186 24.78 -11.07 -38.89
C PHE A 186 25.56 -10.99 -37.58
N ARG A 187 26.72 -10.32 -37.56
CA ARG A 187 27.48 -10.07 -36.33
C ARG A 187 26.69 -9.31 -35.28
N PHE A 188 25.94 -8.28 -35.69
CA PHE A 188 25.09 -7.51 -34.78
C PHE A 188 23.95 -8.36 -34.22
N ARG A 189 23.23 -9.11 -35.07
CA ARG A 189 22.17 -10.03 -34.64
C ARG A 189 22.71 -11.09 -33.68
N ASP A 190 23.87 -11.67 -33.98
CA ASP A 190 24.49 -12.69 -33.12
C ASP A 190 24.88 -12.12 -31.75
N ALA A 191 25.37 -10.88 -31.67
CA ALA A 191 25.63 -10.23 -30.40
C ALA A 191 24.35 -9.98 -29.59
N LEU A 192 23.23 -9.61 -30.24
CA LEU A 192 21.94 -9.48 -29.57
C LEU A 192 21.43 -10.83 -29.06
N VAL A 193 21.63 -11.92 -29.79
CA VAL A 193 21.26 -13.26 -29.31
C VAL A 193 22.15 -13.65 -28.12
N ARG A 194 23.48 -13.50 -28.23
CA ARG A 194 24.40 -13.85 -27.15
C ARG A 194 24.15 -13.03 -25.89
N ARG A 195 23.72 -11.78 -26.02
CA ARG A 195 23.25 -10.95 -24.91
C ARG A 195 22.09 -11.60 -24.16
N VAL A 196 21.11 -12.11 -24.90
CA VAL A 196 19.95 -12.80 -24.32
C VAL A 196 20.36 -14.14 -23.71
N ASP A 197 21.23 -14.91 -24.39
CA ASP A 197 21.80 -16.16 -23.87
C ASP A 197 22.62 -15.94 -22.58
N ALA A 198 23.28 -14.78 -22.44
CA ALA A 198 24.00 -14.37 -21.25
C ALA A 198 23.09 -13.95 -20.07
N GLY A 199 21.76 -13.95 -20.27
CA GLY A 199 20.78 -13.67 -19.23
C GLY A 199 20.30 -12.23 -19.18
N HIS A 200 20.60 -11.40 -20.18
CA HIS A 200 20.09 -10.02 -20.26
C HIS A 200 18.75 -9.97 -21.02
N LEU A 201 17.86 -9.10 -20.55
CA LEU A 201 16.53 -8.96 -21.15
C LEU A 201 16.58 -8.26 -22.53
N PRO A 202 15.67 -8.63 -23.45
CA PRO A 202 15.41 -7.83 -24.64
C PRO A 202 15.01 -6.39 -24.28
N TYR A 203 15.47 -5.41 -25.06
CA TYR A 203 15.13 -4.00 -24.86
C TYR A 203 13.98 -3.56 -25.77
N ALA A 204 13.26 -2.51 -25.34
CA ALA A 204 12.23 -1.86 -26.16
C ALA A 204 12.84 -1.28 -27.43
N GLY A 205 12.40 -1.75 -28.60
CA GLY A 205 12.91 -1.34 -29.91
C GLY A 205 13.89 -2.30 -30.60
N MET A 206 14.24 -3.44 -29.98
CA MET A 206 15.14 -4.44 -30.57
C MET A 206 14.64 -4.96 -31.93
N ILE A 207 13.35 -5.27 -32.04
CA ILE A 207 12.72 -5.77 -33.27
C ILE A 207 12.75 -4.72 -34.40
N PRO A 208 12.33 -3.45 -34.17
CA PRO A 208 12.50 -2.38 -35.15
C PRO A 208 13.93 -2.18 -35.64
N ASP A 209 14.92 -2.29 -34.74
CA ASP A 209 16.32 -2.07 -35.09
C ASP A 209 16.85 -3.20 -35.98
N VAL A 210 16.54 -4.47 -35.68
CA VAL A 210 16.89 -5.61 -36.55
C VAL A 210 16.22 -5.51 -37.91
N ARG A 211 14.94 -5.13 -37.98
CA ARG A 211 14.25 -4.93 -39.27
C ARG A 211 14.92 -3.88 -40.15
N LYS A 212 15.24 -2.72 -39.57
CA LYS A 212 15.90 -1.64 -40.30
C LYS A 212 17.27 -2.06 -40.83
N LEU A 213 18.05 -2.79 -40.02
CA LEU A 213 19.37 -3.26 -40.43
C LEU A 213 19.29 -4.38 -41.49
N ALA A 214 18.34 -5.30 -41.37
CA ALA A 214 18.10 -6.33 -42.39
C ALA A 214 17.76 -5.69 -43.74
N THR A 215 16.86 -4.70 -43.75
CA THR A 215 16.53 -3.93 -44.96
C THR A 215 17.76 -3.19 -45.52
N ALA A 216 18.56 -2.55 -44.66
CA ALA A 216 19.79 -1.86 -45.09
C ALA A 216 20.88 -2.81 -45.63
N ALA A 217 20.84 -4.08 -45.24
CA ALA A 217 21.71 -5.15 -45.73
C ALA A 217 21.16 -5.87 -46.98
N GLY A 218 19.97 -5.50 -47.47
CA GLY A 218 19.31 -6.15 -48.60
C GLY A 218 18.74 -7.54 -48.29
N LEU A 219 18.49 -7.84 -47.01
CA LEU A 219 17.88 -9.08 -46.53
C LEU A 219 16.37 -8.90 -46.30
N ASP A 220 15.64 -10.01 -46.26
CA ASP A 220 14.21 -9.98 -45.89
C ASP A 220 14.06 -9.72 -44.39
N ALA A 221 13.49 -8.56 -44.05
CA ALA A 221 13.35 -8.15 -42.66
C ALA A 221 12.43 -9.06 -41.84
N GLY A 222 11.49 -9.77 -42.49
CA GLY A 222 10.61 -10.74 -41.84
C GLY A 222 11.37 -12.00 -41.44
N GLU A 223 12.11 -12.59 -42.38
CA GLU A 223 12.94 -13.78 -42.19
C GLU A 223 13.99 -13.57 -41.09
N GLU A 224 14.70 -12.44 -41.15
CA GLU A 224 15.75 -12.17 -40.17
C GLU A 224 15.20 -11.85 -38.77
N THR A 225 13.98 -11.28 -38.69
CA THR A 225 13.28 -11.12 -37.41
C THR A 225 12.81 -12.47 -36.87
N ALA A 226 12.30 -13.36 -37.74
CA ALA A 226 11.89 -14.71 -37.34
C ALA A 226 13.08 -15.50 -36.76
N GLU A 227 14.26 -15.41 -37.39
CA GLU A 227 15.48 -16.06 -36.89
C GLU A 227 15.96 -15.47 -35.55
N LEU A 228 15.85 -14.15 -35.35
CA LEU A 228 16.12 -13.53 -34.04
C LEU A 228 15.15 -14.06 -32.96
N LEU A 229 13.84 -14.08 -33.26
CA LEU A 229 12.83 -14.56 -32.33
C LEU A 229 13.02 -16.04 -32.02
N ARG A 230 13.37 -16.87 -33.00
CA ARG A 230 13.66 -18.30 -32.80
C ARG A 230 14.67 -18.53 -31.68
N ARG A 231 15.68 -17.66 -31.55
CA ARG A 231 16.76 -17.78 -30.57
C ARG A 231 16.49 -17.03 -29.26
N THR A 232 15.75 -15.93 -29.31
CA THR A 232 15.56 -15.03 -28.14
C THR A 232 14.22 -15.22 -27.42
N LEU A 233 13.17 -15.65 -28.13
CA LEU A 233 11.82 -15.79 -27.60
C LEU A 233 11.74 -16.79 -26.43
N PRO A 234 12.43 -17.96 -26.45
CA PRO A 234 12.39 -18.88 -25.30
C PRO A 234 12.86 -18.25 -24.00
N PHE A 235 13.93 -17.45 -24.04
CA PHE A 235 14.41 -16.73 -22.87
C PHE A 235 13.46 -15.59 -22.48
N ALA A 236 12.97 -14.83 -23.45
CA ALA A 236 12.03 -13.73 -23.20
C ALA A 236 10.75 -14.22 -22.51
N VAL A 237 10.25 -15.39 -22.94
CA VAL A 237 9.08 -16.06 -22.35
C VAL A 237 9.40 -16.61 -20.96
N TYR A 238 10.57 -17.22 -20.75
CA TYR A 238 11.01 -17.67 -19.43
C TYR A 238 11.13 -16.51 -18.41
N ALA A 239 11.66 -15.36 -18.84
CA ALA A 239 11.79 -14.17 -18.01
C ALA A 239 10.43 -13.59 -17.57
N LEU A 240 9.35 -13.80 -18.34
CA LEU A 240 7.99 -13.41 -17.96
C LEU A 240 7.44 -14.22 -16.79
N SER A 241 7.93 -15.45 -16.57
CA SER A 241 7.40 -16.36 -15.55
C SER A 241 7.99 -16.12 -14.15
N TYR A 242 9.00 -15.26 -13.98
CA TYR A 242 9.69 -15.00 -12.71
C TYR A 242 9.23 -13.72 -11.99
N GLY A 243 7.98 -13.72 -11.51
CA GLY A 243 7.48 -12.89 -10.38
C GLY A 243 7.53 -11.35 -10.49
N PRO A 244 6.85 -10.63 -9.56
CA PRO A 244 6.66 -9.16 -9.63
C PRO A 244 7.89 -8.34 -9.20
N TYR A 245 9.02 -8.99 -8.91
CA TYR A 245 10.25 -8.36 -8.38
C TYR A 245 11.37 -8.28 -9.42
N THR A 246 11.16 -8.78 -10.63
CA THR A 246 12.09 -8.67 -11.74
C THR A 246 11.53 -7.67 -12.74
N GLN A 247 12.35 -6.76 -13.27
CA GLN A 247 11.90 -5.93 -14.38
C GLN A 247 11.61 -6.88 -15.54
N GLY A 248 10.34 -7.09 -15.90
CA GLY A 248 9.97 -7.97 -17.00
C GLY A 248 10.47 -7.46 -18.36
N VAL A 249 10.33 -8.29 -19.40
CA VAL A 249 10.58 -7.85 -20.78
C VAL A 249 9.63 -6.68 -21.10
N PRO A 250 10.11 -5.52 -21.58
CA PRO A 250 9.27 -4.35 -21.79
C PRO A 250 8.10 -4.62 -22.75
N ASP A 251 6.91 -4.09 -22.46
CA ASP A 251 5.71 -4.23 -23.31
C ASP A 251 5.95 -3.83 -24.77
N GLY A 252 6.82 -2.83 -25.00
CA GLY A 252 7.20 -2.41 -26.35
C GLY A 252 7.83 -3.52 -27.19
N PHE A 253 8.58 -4.44 -26.60
CA PHE A 253 9.16 -5.59 -27.31
C PHE A 253 8.04 -6.53 -27.81
N TRP A 254 7.10 -6.89 -26.95
CA TRP A 254 5.97 -7.76 -27.29
C TRP A 254 5.07 -7.15 -28.37
N LYS A 255 4.77 -5.85 -28.26
CA LYS A 255 4.01 -5.11 -29.27
C LYS A 255 4.73 -5.05 -30.63
N ASP A 256 6.06 -4.98 -30.63
CA ASP A 256 6.84 -4.96 -31.87
C ASP A 256 6.91 -6.34 -32.56
N CYS A 257 6.87 -7.45 -31.80
CA CYS A 257 6.75 -8.82 -32.34
C CYS A 257 5.50 -9.00 -33.19
N LEU A 258 4.38 -8.36 -32.81
CA LEU A 258 3.12 -8.40 -33.56
C LEU A 258 3.14 -7.60 -34.87
N LYS A 259 4.17 -6.81 -35.16
CA LYS A 259 4.23 -6.08 -36.44
C LYS A 259 4.81 -6.99 -37.54
N GLY A 260 4.31 -6.91 -38.77
CA GLY A 260 4.85 -7.68 -39.91
C GLY A 260 4.56 -9.19 -39.83
N LYS A 261 5.24 -10.02 -40.66
CA LYS A 261 4.97 -11.48 -40.80
C LYS A 261 5.93 -12.41 -40.03
N ALA A 262 6.69 -11.87 -39.08
CA ALA A 262 7.81 -12.61 -38.46
C ALA A 262 7.35 -13.78 -37.58
N LEU A 263 6.15 -13.68 -36.96
CA LEU A 263 5.60 -14.77 -36.13
C LEU A 263 5.08 -15.93 -36.98
N GLU A 264 4.47 -15.62 -38.14
CA GLU A 264 4.03 -16.63 -39.11
C GLU A 264 5.22 -17.37 -39.72
N LEU A 265 6.28 -16.64 -40.10
CA LEU A 265 7.52 -17.23 -40.58
C LEU A 265 8.21 -18.07 -39.49
N LEU A 266 8.21 -17.59 -38.24
CA LEU A 266 8.73 -18.36 -37.11
C LEU A 266 7.95 -19.67 -36.91
N ALA A 267 6.62 -19.65 -37.03
CA ALA A 267 5.80 -20.85 -36.92
C ALA A 267 6.09 -21.85 -38.06
N GLN A 268 6.34 -21.36 -39.28
CA GLN A 268 6.69 -22.18 -40.44
C GLN A 268 8.08 -22.81 -40.30
N HIS A 269 9.08 -22.02 -39.88
CA HIS A 269 10.49 -22.45 -39.83
C HIS A 269 10.84 -23.24 -38.57
N ALA A 270 10.15 -22.97 -37.46
CA ALA A 270 10.43 -23.55 -36.16
C ALA A 270 9.13 -23.89 -35.40
N PRO A 271 8.34 -24.88 -35.87
CA PRO A 271 7.07 -25.24 -35.25
C PRO A 271 7.19 -25.62 -33.76
N ALA A 272 8.37 -26.08 -33.32
CA ALA A 272 8.69 -26.35 -31.92
C ALA A 272 8.55 -25.13 -30.98
N VAL A 273 8.51 -23.90 -31.51
CA VAL A 273 8.25 -22.69 -30.70
C VAL A 273 6.90 -22.76 -29.98
N ALA A 274 5.92 -23.46 -30.57
CA ALA A 274 4.61 -23.65 -29.95
C ALA A 274 4.71 -24.42 -28.62
N GLN A 275 5.67 -25.36 -28.49
CA GLN A 275 5.93 -26.04 -27.21
C GLN A 275 6.42 -25.06 -26.14
N VAL A 276 7.33 -24.16 -26.50
CA VAL A 276 7.91 -23.19 -25.57
C VAL A 276 6.85 -22.20 -25.09
N LEU A 277 5.99 -21.73 -26.01
CA LEU A 277 4.89 -20.82 -25.72
C LEU A 277 3.78 -21.51 -24.92
N ALA A 278 3.47 -22.78 -25.19
CA ALA A 278 2.51 -23.56 -24.41
C ALA A 278 3.04 -23.96 -23.02
N ALA A 279 4.36 -24.04 -22.83
CA ALA A 279 4.97 -24.35 -21.54
C ALA A 279 4.93 -23.18 -20.53
N HIS A 280 4.59 -21.97 -20.99
CA HIS A 280 4.62 -20.76 -20.16
C HIS A 280 3.33 -19.96 -20.32
N THR A 281 2.88 -19.32 -19.24
CA THR A 281 1.73 -18.42 -19.27
C THR A 281 2.21 -17.00 -18.98
N MET A 282 1.66 -16.01 -19.71
CA MET A 282 1.97 -14.61 -19.41
C MET A 282 1.35 -14.24 -18.06
N LEU A 283 2.23 -14.03 -17.07
CA LEU A 283 1.88 -13.63 -15.71
C LEU A 283 1.73 -12.10 -15.58
N TYR A 284 2.45 -11.34 -16.41
CA TYR A 284 2.55 -9.88 -16.40
C TYR A 284 2.63 -9.34 -17.84
N GLY A 285 1.93 -8.24 -18.12
CA GLY A 285 1.92 -7.59 -19.43
C GLY A 285 0.52 -7.50 -20.07
N ASP A 286 0.48 -7.00 -21.30
CA ASP A 286 -0.72 -6.84 -22.10
C ASP A 286 -1.26 -8.20 -22.59
N ARG A 287 -2.39 -8.64 -22.02
CA ARG A 287 -2.97 -9.98 -22.26
C ARG A 287 -3.43 -10.17 -23.70
N ASP A 288 -3.94 -9.12 -24.33
CA ASP A 288 -4.42 -9.17 -25.71
C ASP A 288 -3.25 -9.34 -26.68
N VAL A 289 -2.10 -8.72 -26.36
CA VAL A 289 -0.86 -8.90 -27.11
C VAL A 289 -0.36 -10.35 -27.01
N TRP A 290 -0.39 -10.95 -25.82
CA TRP A 290 0.01 -12.35 -25.64
C TRP A 290 -0.91 -13.33 -26.37
N TRP A 291 -2.22 -13.11 -26.29
CA TRP A 291 -3.20 -13.92 -27.01
C TRP A 291 -2.92 -13.94 -28.53
N GLN A 292 -2.69 -12.76 -29.11
CA GLN A 292 -2.33 -12.63 -30.53
C GLN A 292 -0.99 -13.30 -30.87
N ILE A 293 -0.01 -13.33 -29.96
CA ILE A 293 1.23 -14.07 -30.18
C ILE A 293 0.94 -15.57 -30.27
N LEU A 294 0.20 -16.13 -29.30
CA LEU A 294 -0.14 -17.56 -29.29
C LEU A 294 -0.95 -17.98 -30.53
N GLU A 295 -1.84 -17.10 -30.99
CA GLU A 295 -2.64 -17.33 -32.19
C GLU A 295 -1.75 -17.36 -33.45
N ARG A 296 -0.91 -16.33 -33.64
CA ARG A 296 -0.10 -16.17 -34.85
C ARG A 296 1.10 -17.10 -34.93
N THR A 297 1.55 -17.64 -33.81
CA THR A 297 2.54 -18.72 -33.80
C THR A 297 1.92 -20.11 -33.97
N GLY A 298 0.60 -20.21 -34.15
CA GLY A 298 -0.12 -21.48 -34.26
C GLY A 298 -0.23 -22.25 -32.94
N THR A 299 0.19 -21.66 -31.82
CA THR A 299 0.18 -22.32 -30.51
C THR A 299 -1.24 -22.62 -30.02
N LEU A 300 -2.20 -21.72 -30.27
CA LEU A 300 -3.61 -21.99 -29.96
C LEU A 300 -4.18 -23.15 -30.78
N SER A 301 -3.81 -23.29 -32.06
CA SER A 301 -4.23 -24.43 -32.90
C SER A 301 -3.66 -25.73 -32.34
N ALA A 302 -2.36 -25.72 -32.02
CA ALA A 302 -1.67 -26.88 -31.47
C ALA A 302 -2.24 -27.37 -30.13
N LEU A 303 -2.80 -26.47 -29.31
CA LEU A 303 -3.50 -26.80 -28.06
C LEU A 303 -4.85 -27.52 -28.27
N THR A 304 -5.44 -27.43 -29.47
CA THR A 304 -6.78 -27.97 -29.78
C THR A 304 -6.76 -29.25 -30.62
N GLU A 305 -5.71 -29.46 -31.41
CA GLU A 305 -5.60 -30.60 -32.32
C GLU A 305 -5.41 -31.92 -31.56
N THR A 306 -6.24 -32.93 -31.86
CA THR A 306 -6.20 -34.25 -31.21
C THR A 306 -4.93 -35.04 -31.57
N GLU A 307 -4.46 -34.93 -32.81
CA GLU A 307 -3.26 -35.59 -33.33
C GLU A 307 -2.16 -34.57 -33.65
N ASN A 308 -1.63 -33.88 -32.62
CA ASN A 308 -0.56 -32.91 -32.79
C ASN A 308 0.78 -33.47 -32.29
N PRO A 309 1.79 -33.68 -33.16
CA PRO A 309 3.10 -34.19 -32.76
C PRO A 309 4.00 -33.12 -32.13
N ILE A 310 3.59 -31.84 -32.20
CA ILE A 310 4.34 -30.71 -31.64
C ILE A 310 4.10 -30.64 -30.14
N LEU A 311 2.86 -30.68 -29.63
CA LEU A 311 2.63 -30.62 -28.17
C LEU A 311 2.60 -32.03 -27.54
N PRO A 312 3.39 -32.29 -26.48
CA PRO A 312 3.33 -33.58 -25.80
C PRO A 312 1.99 -33.77 -25.09
N VAL A 313 1.59 -35.03 -24.89
CA VAL A 313 0.39 -35.41 -24.14
C VAL A 313 0.39 -34.73 -22.77
N GLY A 314 -0.74 -34.10 -22.42
CA GLY A 314 -0.91 -33.39 -21.15
C GLY A 314 -0.44 -31.94 -21.13
N MET A 315 0.26 -31.46 -22.17
CA MET A 315 0.62 -30.04 -22.29
C MET A 315 -0.62 -29.12 -22.32
N PRO A 316 -1.71 -29.44 -23.06
CA PRO A 316 -2.92 -28.60 -23.05
C PRO A 316 -3.53 -28.45 -21.66
N ALA A 317 -3.59 -29.54 -20.88
CA ALA A 317 -4.12 -29.53 -19.52
C ALA A 317 -3.25 -28.67 -18.58
N ARG A 318 -1.92 -28.78 -18.70
CA ARG A 318 -0.96 -27.98 -17.93
C ARG A 318 -1.01 -26.50 -18.25
N TRP A 319 -1.07 -26.16 -19.54
CA TRP A 319 -1.21 -24.78 -19.99
C TRP A 319 -2.47 -24.14 -19.41
N LEU A 320 -3.60 -24.85 -19.52
CA LEU A 320 -4.87 -24.38 -18.98
C LEU A 320 -4.82 -24.24 -17.45
N SER A 321 -4.23 -25.21 -16.75
CA SER A 321 -4.01 -25.15 -15.30
C SER A 321 -3.22 -23.90 -14.89
N ALA A 322 -2.14 -23.59 -15.61
CA ALA A 322 -1.33 -22.40 -15.35
C ALA A 322 -2.10 -21.09 -15.64
N CYS A 323 -2.96 -21.05 -16.68
CA CYS A 323 -3.85 -19.92 -16.91
C CYS A 323 -4.82 -19.70 -15.75
N LEU A 324 -5.41 -20.78 -15.22
CA LEU A 324 -6.35 -20.72 -14.08
C LEU A 324 -5.67 -20.30 -12.78
N GLN A 325 -4.39 -20.65 -12.58
CA GLN A 325 -3.61 -20.26 -11.40
C GLN A 325 -3.23 -18.77 -11.37
N HIS A 326 -3.12 -18.12 -12.53
CA HIS A 326 -2.48 -16.80 -12.64
C HIS A 326 -3.37 -15.67 -13.16
N TRP A 327 -4.46 -15.96 -13.88
CA TRP A 327 -5.36 -14.93 -14.42
C TRP A 327 -6.48 -14.57 -13.43
N SER A 328 -6.10 -13.93 -12.33
CA SER A 328 -6.96 -13.76 -11.15
C SER A 328 -8.11 -12.74 -11.23
N ASN A 329 -8.43 -12.11 -12.37
CA ASN A 329 -9.50 -11.08 -12.37
C ASN A 329 -10.25 -10.83 -13.70
N ALA A 330 -9.84 -11.43 -14.82
CA ALA A 330 -10.55 -11.31 -16.11
C ALA A 330 -9.93 -12.29 -17.11
N PHE A 331 -10.61 -13.40 -17.36
CA PHE A 331 -10.25 -14.25 -18.50
C PHE A 331 -10.52 -13.48 -19.81
N PRO A 332 -9.72 -13.68 -20.87
CA PRO A 332 -10.13 -13.28 -22.21
C PRO A 332 -11.53 -13.82 -22.49
N THR A 333 -12.37 -13.02 -23.15
CA THR A 333 -13.75 -13.39 -23.51
C THR A 333 -13.81 -14.68 -24.34
N GLU A 334 -12.72 -15.00 -25.01
CA GLU A 334 -12.53 -16.11 -25.95
C GLU A 334 -12.11 -17.42 -25.25
N LEU A 335 -11.74 -17.40 -23.96
CA LEU A 335 -11.25 -18.60 -23.26
C LEU A 335 -12.30 -19.73 -23.18
N PRO A 336 -13.59 -19.49 -22.88
CA PRO A 336 -14.59 -20.57 -22.87
C PRO A 336 -14.74 -21.26 -24.22
N GLU A 337 -14.63 -20.51 -25.32
CA GLU A 337 -14.65 -21.04 -26.69
C GLU A 337 -13.39 -21.86 -26.97
N LEU A 338 -12.21 -21.39 -26.55
CA LEU A 338 -10.98 -22.16 -26.64
C LEU A 338 -11.08 -23.48 -25.85
N ILE A 339 -11.58 -23.46 -24.60
CA ILE A 339 -11.78 -24.69 -23.80
C ILE A 339 -12.70 -25.66 -24.53
N HIS A 340 -13.76 -25.16 -25.17
CA HIS A 340 -14.65 -26.00 -25.97
C HIS A 340 -13.92 -26.65 -27.15
N ARG A 341 -13.07 -25.91 -27.86
CA ARG A 341 -12.23 -26.47 -28.94
C ARG A 341 -11.16 -27.44 -28.42
N MET A 342 -10.61 -27.21 -27.22
CA MET A 342 -9.63 -28.09 -26.58
C MET A 342 -10.25 -29.38 -26.03
N ALA A 343 -11.58 -29.45 -25.88
CA ALA A 343 -12.25 -30.52 -25.12
C ALA A 343 -11.91 -31.92 -25.62
N ALA A 344 -11.97 -32.16 -26.94
CA ALA A 344 -11.63 -33.46 -27.52
C ALA A 344 -10.19 -33.88 -27.19
N ARG A 345 -9.23 -32.93 -27.29
CA ARG A 345 -7.83 -33.17 -26.95
C ARG A 345 -7.63 -33.40 -25.45
N LEU A 346 -8.24 -32.59 -24.60
CA LEU A 346 -8.12 -32.70 -23.14
C LEU A 346 -8.72 -34.02 -22.60
N VAL A 347 -9.84 -34.46 -23.18
CA VAL A 347 -10.45 -35.76 -22.86
C VAL A 347 -9.55 -36.91 -23.33
N ALA A 348 -8.99 -36.83 -24.55
CA ALA A 348 -8.10 -37.84 -25.09
C ALA A 348 -6.77 -37.96 -24.31
N ASP A 349 -6.18 -36.82 -23.91
CA ASP A 349 -4.94 -36.78 -23.12
C ASP A 349 -5.12 -37.39 -21.72
N ALA A 350 -6.35 -37.41 -21.19
CA ALA A 350 -6.70 -37.92 -19.87
C ALA A 350 -5.89 -37.34 -18.69
N VAL A 351 -5.25 -36.19 -18.88
CA VAL A 351 -4.47 -35.49 -17.83
C VAL A 351 -5.36 -34.47 -17.10
N PRO A 352 -5.48 -34.53 -15.76
CA PRO A 352 -6.32 -33.61 -15.01
C PRO A 352 -5.87 -32.14 -15.12
N VAL A 353 -6.83 -31.24 -15.33
CA VAL A 353 -6.66 -29.78 -15.22
C VAL A 353 -6.73 -29.38 -13.74
N GLU A 354 -5.75 -28.64 -13.24
CA GLU A 354 -5.73 -28.15 -11.87
C GLU A 354 -6.56 -26.86 -11.73
N PRO A 355 -7.63 -26.86 -10.91
CA PRO A 355 -8.36 -25.64 -10.59
C PRO A 355 -7.46 -24.78 -9.70
N GLY A 356 -7.04 -23.60 -10.19
CA GLY A 356 -5.94 -22.84 -9.59
C GLY A 356 -6.08 -22.58 -8.07
N THR A 357 -5.06 -22.98 -7.30
CA THR A 357 -4.94 -22.71 -5.86
C THR A 357 -3.55 -22.15 -5.55
N SER A 358 -3.36 -20.83 -5.69
CA SER A 358 -2.04 -20.25 -5.41
C SER A 358 -1.78 -20.21 -3.90
N SER A 359 -0.53 -20.49 -3.51
CA SER A 359 0.07 -20.24 -2.19
C SER A 359 0.35 -18.74 -1.90
N GLY A 360 -0.19 -17.84 -2.72
CA GLY A 360 -0.03 -16.39 -2.63
C GLY A 360 -1.21 -15.68 -1.93
N LYS A 361 -0.97 -14.45 -1.45
CA LYS A 361 -1.89 -13.69 -0.58
C LYS A 361 -3.24 -13.25 -1.20
N TRP A 362 -3.49 -13.48 -2.50
CA TRP A 362 -4.74 -13.09 -3.19
C TRP A 362 -5.01 -14.02 -4.38
N SER A 363 -5.84 -15.04 -4.24
CA SER A 363 -6.21 -15.95 -5.34
C SER A 363 -7.71 -15.89 -5.63
N THR A 364 -8.13 -16.17 -6.87
CA THR A 364 -9.54 -16.17 -7.27
C THR A 364 -9.85 -17.45 -8.04
N MET A 365 -10.95 -18.11 -7.73
CA MET A 365 -11.36 -19.34 -8.40
C MET A 365 -12.68 -19.10 -9.14
N SER A 366 -12.70 -19.32 -10.46
CA SER A 366 -13.92 -19.22 -11.26
C SER A 366 -14.67 -20.55 -11.26
N LEU A 367 -15.86 -20.56 -10.66
CA LEU A 367 -16.71 -21.76 -10.61
C LEU A 367 -17.29 -22.08 -12.00
N ASP A 368 -17.53 -21.06 -12.83
CA ASP A 368 -18.04 -21.22 -14.19
C ASP A 368 -17.07 -22.00 -15.09
N VAL A 369 -15.77 -21.77 -14.93
CA VAL A 369 -14.78 -22.48 -15.73
C VAL A 369 -14.69 -23.94 -15.28
N ILE A 370 -14.72 -24.20 -13.97
CA ILE A 370 -14.72 -25.57 -13.42
C ILE A 370 -15.99 -26.30 -13.87
N ASP A 371 -17.15 -25.65 -13.78
CA ASP A 371 -18.42 -26.20 -14.30
C ASP A 371 -18.34 -26.51 -15.79
N HIS A 372 -17.76 -25.62 -16.61
CA HIS A 372 -17.59 -25.84 -18.04
C HIS A 372 -16.70 -27.06 -18.32
N LEU A 373 -15.56 -27.19 -17.62
CA LEU A 373 -14.67 -28.35 -17.75
C LEU A 373 -15.38 -29.67 -17.41
N LEU A 374 -16.08 -29.70 -16.28
CA LEU A 374 -16.84 -30.87 -15.83
C LEU A 374 -17.99 -31.20 -16.81
N SER A 375 -18.67 -30.18 -17.35
CA SER A 375 -19.76 -30.34 -18.32
C SER A 375 -19.28 -30.94 -19.65
N LEU A 376 -18.02 -30.70 -20.02
CA LEU A 376 -17.37 -31.27 -21.21
C LEU A 376 -16.66 -32.61 -20.92
N HIS A 377 -16.79 -33.14 -19.70
CA HIS A 377 -16.16 -34.37 -19.24
C HIS A 377 -14.62 -34.33 -19.32
N ILE A 378 -14.05 -33.13 -19.25
CA ILE A 378 -12.60 -32.93 -19.16
C ILE A 378 -12.14 -33.36 -17.77
N PRO A 379 -11.08 -34.18 -17.63
CA PRO A 379 -10.53 -34.53 -16.32
C PRO A 379 -10.11 -33.28 -15.54
N VAL A 380 -10.62 -33.12 -14.31
CA VAL A 380 -10.26 -32.04 -13.39
C VAL A 380 -9.66 -32.65 -12.12
N ALA A 381 -8.55 -32.08 -11.64
CA ALA A 381 -7.88 -32.50 -10.42
C ALA A 381 -8.77 -32.32 -9.19
N ASP A 382 -8.48 -33.06 -8.13
CA ASP A 382 -9.24 -32.95 -6.89
C ASP A 382 -9.11 -31.54 -6.28
N PRO A 383 -10.22 -30.95 -5.82
CA PRO A 383 -10.18 -29.64 -5.19
C PRO A 383 -9.32 -29.67 -3.92
N SER A 384 -8.57 -28.59 -3.70
CA SER A 384 -7.89 -28.39 -2.41
C SER A 384 -8.91 -28.31 -1.25
N PRO A 385 -8.51 -28.66 -0.01
CA PRO A 385 -9.38 -28.55 1.14
C PRO A 385 -10.03 -27.17 1.25
N ARG A 386 -11.35 -27.12 1.41
CA ARG A 386 -12.12 -25.86 1.46
C ARG A 386 -11.89 -24.95 0.25
N LEU A 387 -11.55 -25.49 -0.92
CA LEU A 387 -11.25 -24.72 -2.13
C LEU A 387 -10.07 -23.73 -1.99
N GLY A 388 -9.22 -23.88 -0.97
CA GLY A 388 -8.06 -23.01 -0.68
C GLY A 388 -7.84 -22.76 0.82
N GLU A 389 -6.62 -22.91 1.35
CA GLU A 389 -6.40 -23.10 2.80
C GLU A 389 -6.14 -21.85 3.67
N ARG A 390 -5.98 -20.61 3.15
CA ARG A 390 -5.93 -19.39 4.02
C ARG A 390 -5.92 -18.05 3.27
N SER A 391 -6.85 -17.18 3.69
CA SER A 391 -6.93 -15.71 3.46
C SER A 391 -7.18 -15.24 2.02
N TYR A 392 -8.43 -14.83 1.77
CA TYR A 392 -8.88 -14.00 0.64
C TYR A 392 -9.11 -14.66 -0.73
N ASP A 393 -9.54 -15.92 -0.76
CA ASP A 393 -10.02 -16.50 -2.04
C ASP A 393 -11.40 -15.95 -2.42
N ARG A 394 -11.48 -15.23 -3.55
CA ARG A 394 -12.75 -14.79 -4.15
C ARG A 394 -13.24 -15.89 -5.08
N LEU A 395 -14.33 -16.56 -4.72
CA LEU A 395 -15.07 -17.41 -5.65
C LEU A 395 -15.80 -16.48 -6.63
N VAL A 396 -15.50 -16.62 -7.92
CA VAL A 396 -16.14 -15.85 -8.99
C VAL A 396 -17.18 -16.75 -9.64
N VAL A 397 -18.41 -16.25 -9.69
CA VAL A 397 -19.53 -16.88 -10.41
C VAL A 397 -19.96 -15.92 -11.50
N GLY A 398 -20.10 -16.44 -12.71
CA GLY A 398 -20.60 -15.70 -13.86
C GLY A 398 -22.05 -16.09 -14.16
N GLY A 399 -22.34 -16.38 -15.43
CA GLY A 399 -23.69 -16.62 -15.92
C GLY A 399 -24.11 -18.09 -16.01
N ARG A 400 -23.26 -19.06 -15.64
CA ARG A 400 -23.57 -20.50 -15.75
C ARG A 400 -24.36 -21.01 -14.53
N ASP A 401 -25.18 -22.06 -14.73
CA ASP A 401 -25.99 -22.71 -13.68
C ASP A 401 -25.18 -23.60 -12.71
N LEU A 402 -23.87 -23.77 -12.90
CA LEU A 402 -23.01 -24.57 -12.01
C LEU A 402 -23.47 -26.03 -11.78
N SER A 403 -24.27 -26.57 -12.70
CA SER A 403 -24.86 -27.91 -12.61
C SER A 403 -23.81 -29.02 -12.43
N ALA A 404 -22.75 -28.99 -13.25
CA ALA A 404 -21.70 -30.01 -13.24
C ALA A 404 -20.80 -29.86 -12.00
N PHE A 405 -20.53 -28.62 -11.57
CA PHE A 405 -19.79 -28.35 -10.34
C PHE A 405 -20.46 -28.94 -9.10
N PHE A 406 -21.76 -28.68 -8.91
CA PHE A 406 -22.50 -29.17 -7.74
C PHE A 406 -22.85 -30.66 -7.83
N ALA A 407 -22.85 -31.25 -9.03
CA ALA A 407 -23.03 -32.68 -9.24
C ALA A 407 -21.76 -33.50 -8.93
N ASP A 408 -20.56 -32.91 -9.05
CA ASP A 408 -19.31 -33.58 -8.67
C ASP A 408 -19.18 -33.67 -7.14
N PRO A 409 -19.15 -34.90 -6.55
CA PRO A 409 -19.10 -35.07 -5.10
C PRO A 409 -17.87 -34.44 -4.42
N ARG A 410 -16.74 -34.34 -5.13
CA ARG A 410 -15.49 -33.81 -4.60
C ARG A 410 -15.60 -32.31 -4.38
N PHE A 411 -16.03 -31.59 -5.41
CA PHE A 411 -16.23 -30.13 -5.37
C PHE A 411 -17.37 -29.73 -4.45
N HIS A 412 -18.48 -30.47 -4.47
CA HIS A 412 -19.60 -30.23 -3.56
C HIS A 412 -19.17 -30.35 -2.08
N ARG A 413 -18.37 -31.37 -1.74
CA ARG A 413 -17.85 -31.57 -0.37
C ARG A 413 -16.95 -30.41 0.07
N GLU A 414 -15.98 -30.01 -0.76
CA GLU A 414 -15.07 -28.93 -0.39
C GLU A 414 -15.76 -27.55 -0.37
N PHE A 415 -16.76 -27.33 -1.22
CA PHE A 415 -17.62 -26.14 -1.14
C PHE A 415 -18.40 -26.08 0.19
N ARG A 416 -18.97 -27.21 0.64
CA ARG A 416 -19.63 -27.31 1.96
C ARG A 416 -18.66 -27.02 3.10
N ALA A 417 -17.44 -27.56 3.03
CA ALA A 417 -16.41 -27.33 4.02
C ALA A 417 -15.95 -25.85 4.05
N TRP A 418 -15.75 -25.25 2.87
CA TRP A 418 -15.45 -23.83 2.72
C TRP A 418 -16.56 -22.95 3.30
N LEU A 419 -17.82 -23.23 2.95
CA LEU A 419 -18.96 -22.48 3.45
C LEU A 419 -19.06 -22.59 4.97
N ALA A 420 -18.90 -23.80 5.52
CA ALA A 420 -18.91 -24.01 6.96
C ALA A 420 -17.75 -23.27 7.67
N ASP A 421 -16.55 -23.27 7.10
CA ASP A 421 -15.39 -22.53 7.63
C ASP A 421 -15.61 -21.01 7.59
N ARG A 422 -16.15 -20.48 6.49
CA ARG A 422 -16.46 -19.05 6.35
C ARG A 422 -17.57 -18.58 7.27
N LEU A 423 -18.56 -19.42 7.53
CA LEU A 423 -19.64 -19.14 8.48
C LEU A 423 -19.22 -19.37 9.95
N SER A 424 -18.17 -20.15 10.21
CA SER A 424 -17.69 -20.45 11.57
C SER A 424 -16.52 -19.59 12.04
N THR A 425 -15.67 -19.13 11.12
CA THR A 425 -14.61 -18.18 11.43
C THR A 425 -15.17 -16.76 11.42
N SER A 426 -15.27 -16.16 12.61
CA SER A 426 -15.65 -14.74 12.81
C SER A 426 -14.66 -13.75 12.18
N HIS A 427 -13.88 -14.12 11.16
CA HIS A 427 -12.95 -13.28 10.40
C HIS A 427 -13.25 -13.30 8.89
N GLY A 428 -13.86 -14.37 8.35
CA GLY A 428 -14.13 -14.50 6.90
C GLY A 428 -15.26 -13.62 6.38
N LEU A 429 -16.16 -13.18 7.26
CA LEU A 429 -17.30 -12.28 6.99
C LEU A 429 -17.21 -10.95 7.77
N MET A 430 -16.10 -10.69 8.49
CA MET A 430 -15.98 -9.48 9.34
C MET A 430 -15.95 -8.16 8.57
N ASP A 431 -15.82 -8.18 7.24
CA ASP A 431 -16.06 -7.01 6.39
C ASP A 431 -17.56 -6.64 6.31
N SER A 432 -18.42 -7.39 7.01
CA SER A 432 -19.87 -7.20 7.05
C SER A 432 -20.44 -7.23 8.47
N ARG A 433 -20.09 -6.24 9.29
CA ARG A 433 -20.65 -6.12 10.65
C ARG A 433 -22.14 -5.76 10.73
N GLU A 434 -22.83 -5.59 9.59
CA GLU A 434 -24.29 -5.45 9.51
C GLU A 434 -25.01 -6.58 8.76
N GLY A 435 -24.30 -7.62 8.30
CA GLY A 435 -24.90 -8.61 7.40
C GLY A 435 -25.33 -8.04 6.04
N ARG A 436 -24.70 -6.93 5.62
CA ARG A 436 -24.79 -6.31 4.29
C ARG A 436 -23.46 -6.36 3.51
N GLY A 437 -22.56 -7.28 3.84
CA GLY A 437 -21.60 -7.71 2.82
C GLY A 437 -22.43 -8.47 1.81
N SER A 438 -22.23 -8.24 0.50
CA SER A 438 -22.79 -9.20 -0.45
C SER A 438 -22.28 -10.56 0.00
N LEU A 439 -23.20 -11.51 0.14
CA LEU A 439 -22.75 -12.89 0.18
C LEU A 439 -21.87 -13.08 -1.08
N PRO A 440 -20.78 -13.86 -1.02
CA PRO A 440 -20.01 -14.13 -2.22
C PRO A 440 -20.96 -14.49 -3.36
N ASP A 441 -20.74 -14.01 -4.59
CA ASP A 441 -21.69 -14.11 -5.72
C ASP A 441 -22.29 -15.53 -5.90
N VAL A 442 -21.54 -16.57 -5.50
CA VAL A 442 -22.01 -17.97 -5.43
C VAL A 442 -23.23 -18.22 -4.54
N LEU A 443 -23.42 -17.45 -3.47
CA LEU A 443 -24.57 -17.55 -2.59
C LEU A 443 -25.78 -16.76 -3.11
N ASP A 444 -25.63 -15.99 -4.19
CA ASP A 444 -26.74 -15.47 -5.01
C ASP A 444 -27.19 -16.48 -6.07
N HIS A 445 -26.36 -17.46 -6.38
CA HIS A 445 -26.69 -18.54 -7.30
C HIS A 445 -27.67 -19.55 -6.65
N PRO A 446 -28.73 -20.02 -7.35
CA PRO A 446 -29.75 -20.95 -6.81
C PRO A 446 -29.17 -22.20 -6.14
N ARG A 447 -28.11 -22.78 -6.71
CA ARG A 447 -27.45 -23.97 -6.16
C ARG A 447 -26.58 -23.69 -4.93
N GLY A 448 -25.89 -22.55 -4.89
CA GLY A 448 -25.17 -22.14 -3.67
C GLY A 448 -26.13 -21.83 -2.52
N LEU A 449 -27.32 -21.32 -2.85
CA LEU A 449 -28.40 -21.12 -1.88
C LEU A 449 -28.96 -22.40 -1.30
N ALA A 450 -29.10 -23.45 -2.10
CA ALA A 450 -29.53 -24.76 -1.62
C ALA A 450 -28.55 -25.32 -0.56
N VAL A 451 -27.24 -25.24 -0.83
CA VAL A 451 -26.21 -25.69 0.12
C VAL A 451 -26.20 -24.85 1.41
N LEU A 452 -26.44 -23.55 1.29
CA LEU A 452 -26.59 -22.68 2.45
C LEU A 452 -27.81 -23.05 3.29
N ALA A 453 -28.95 -23.31 2.65
CA ALA A 453 -30.18 -23.75 3.31
C ALA A 453 -29.97 -25.07 4.08
N GLU A 454 -29.28 -26.05 3.48
CA GLU A 454 -28.90 -27.30 4.15
C GLU A 454 -28.05 -27.06 5.40
N TRP A 455 -27.04 -26.17 5.31
CA TRP A 455 -26.19 -25.83 6.45
C TRP A 455 -27.01 -25.18 7.58
N PHE A 456 -27.92 -24.27 7.25
CA PHE A 456 -28.82 -23.62 8.20
C PHE A 456 -29.74 -24.63 8.90
N MET A 457 -30.33 -25.56 8.13
CA MET A 457 -31.19 -26.62 8.67
C MET A 457 -30.43 -27.56 9.62
N ALA A 458 -29.20 -27.94 9.28
CA ALA A 458 -28.36 -28.78 10.16
C ALA A 458 -28.05 -28.07 11.49
N ARG A 459 -27.75 -26.77 11.44
CA ARG A 459 -27.47 -25.97 12.64
C ARG A 459 -28.70 -25.73 13.51
N ALA A 460 -29.88 -25.56 12.92
CA ALA A 460 -31.13 -25.45 13.65
C ALA A 460 -31.37 -26.70 14.52
N THR A 461 -31.22 -27.90 13.94
CA THR A 461 -31.35 -29.18 14.64
C THR A 461 -30.32 -29.34 15.79
N GLU A 462 -29.08 -28.89 15.58
CA GLU A 462 -28.05 -28.91 16.65
C GLU A 462 -28.37 -27.95 17.80
N ALA A 463 -28.94 -26.77 17.52
CA ALA A 463 -29.27 -25.79 18.56
C ALA A 463 -30.54 -26.16 19.34
N GLU A 464 -31.50 -26.83 18.69
CA GLU A 464 -32.68 -27.37 19.36
C GLU A 464 -32.27 -28.37 20.48
N SER A 465 -31.34 -29.27 20.20
CA SER A 465 -30.85 -30.28 21.16
C SER A 465 -29.67 -29.83 22.05
N GLY A 466 -29.07 -28.66 21.80
CA GLY A 466 -27.85 -28.17 22.49
C GLY A 466 -28.08 -27.31 23.74
N THR A 467 -26.99 -26.89 24.40
CA THR A 467 -27.00 -26.02 25.58
C THR A 467 -27.27 -24.55 25.23
N LEU A 468 -27.52 -23.71 26.25
CA LEU A 468 -27.62 -22.25 26.08
C LEU A 468 -26.40 -21.63 25.39
N GLN A 469 -25.20 -22.12 25.73
CA GLN A 469 -23.96 -21.67 25.10
C GLN A 469 -23.91 -22.04 23.61
N ARG A 470 -24.39 -23.24 23.24
CA ARG A 470 -24.47 -23.67 21.85
C ARG A 470 -25.45 -22.81 21.03
N LEU A 471 -26.59 -22.46 21.61
CA LEU A 471 -27.54 -21.52 21.02
C LEU A 471 -26.91 -20.13 20.80
N SER A 472 -26.18 -19.62 21.79
CA SER A 472 -25.46 -18.34 21.67
C SER A 472 -24.38 -18.37 20.58
N GLU A 473 -23.60 -19.45 20.50
CA GLU A 473 -22.58 -19.62 19.45
C GLU A 473 -23.22 -19.61 18.06
N LEU A 474 -24.33 -20.32 17.88
CA LEU A 474 -25.08 -20.32 16.63
C LEU A 474 -25.58 -18.91 16.28
N LEU A 475 -26.30 -18.26 17.19
CA LEU A 475 -26.87 -16.92 16.96
C LEU A 475 -25.77 -15.87 16.71
N GLY A 476 -24.61 -16.02 17.35
CA GLY A 476 -23.42 -15.20 17.10
C GLY A 476 -22.86 -15.38 15.68
N ARG A 477 -22.84 -16.61 15.16
CA ARG A 477 -22.42 -16.95 13.78
C ARG A 477 -23.43 -16.54 12.71
N LEU A 478 -24.71 -16.41 13.06
CA LEU A 478 -25.75 -15.96 12.13
C LEU A 478 -25.82 -14.44 11.96
N ARG A 479 -25.18 -13.68 12.87
CA ARG A 479 -25.15 -12.21 12.83
C ARG A 479 -24.64 -11.61 11.50
N PRO A 480 -23.59 -12.15 10.83
CA PRO A 480 -23.08 -11.65 9.55
C PRO A 480 -23.87 -12.12 8.31
N VAL A 481 -24.78 -13.09 8.45
CA VAL A 481 -25.54 -13.67 7.31
C VAL A 481 -27.05 -13.47 7.45
N ARG A 482 -27.45 -12.42 8.17
CA ARG A 482 -28.86 -12.04 8.36
C ARG A 482 -29.61 -11.83 7.05
N ALA A 483 -28.96 -11.26 6.03
CA ALA A 483 -29.54 -11.13 4.68
C ALA A 483 -29.74 -12.49 3.97
N ALA A 484 -28.94 -13.51 4.31
CA ALA A 484 -29.10 -14.85 3.76
C ALA A 484 -30.27 -15.60 4.41
N ALA A 485 -30.47 -15.40 5.71
CA ALA A 485 -31.58 -16.00 6.47
C ALA A 485 -32.97 -15.50 6.01
N ALA A 486 -33.02 -14.32 5.36
CA ALA A 486 -34.23 -13.76 4.74
C ALA A 486 -34.61 -14.43 3.40
N ARG A 487 -33.75 -15.30 2.84
CA ARG A 487 -34.01 -15.92 1.54
C ARG A 487 -35.04 -17.03 1.66
N PRO A 488 -35.91 -17.24 0.64
CA PRO A 488 -37.00 -18.23 0.71
C PRO A 488 -36.56 -19.63 1.13
N LEU A 489 -35.38 -20.09 0.68
CA LEU A 489 -34.86 -21.41 1.01
C LEU A 489 -34.30 -21.53 2.44
N CYS A 490 -33.92 -20.42 3.08
CA CYS A 490 -33.36 -20.40 4.44
C CYS A 490 -34.39 -20.03 5.52
N ILE A 491 -35.55 -19.50 5.12
CA ILE A 491 -36.55 -18.95 6.05
C ILE A 491 -37.12 -20.00 7.01
N GLY A 492 -37.29 -21.25 6.55
CA GLY A 492 -37.77 -22.35 7.38
C GLY A 492 -36.82 -22.70 8.52
N ALA A 493 -35.52 -22.73 8.25
CA ALA A 493 -34.48 -22.92 9.28
C ALA A 493 -34.44 -21.75 10.27
N ALA A 494 -34.55 -20.52 9.76
CA ALA A 494 -34.56 -19.31 10.58
C ALA A 494 -35.76 -19.28 11.54
N ARG A 495 -36.96 -19.68 11.09
CA ARG A 495 -38.15 -19.82 11.96
C ARG A 495 -37.92 -20.82 13.07
N ARG A 496 -37.35 -21.98 12.77
CA ARG A 496 -37.05 -23.01 13.77
C ARG A 496 -36.08 -22.49 14.84
N ILE A 497 -35.01 -21.81 14.46
CA ILE A 497 -34.03 -21.24 15.40
C ILE A 497 -34.66 -20.15 16.28
N ALA A 498 -35.56 -19.35 15.72
CA ALA A 498 -36.28 -18.30 16.45
C ALA A 498 -37.24 -18.87 17.52
N LEU A 499 -37.72 -20.10 17.34
CA LEU A 499 -38.66 -20.78 18.25
C LEU A 499 -37.98 -21.65 19.32
N ILE A 500 -36.64 -21.72 19.35
CA ILE A 500 -35.93 -22.50 20.37
C ILE A 500 -36.18 -21.90 21.77
N ASP A 501 -36.59 -22.74 22.73
CA ASP A 501 -36.86 -22.35 24.11
C ASP A 501 -35.60 -21.94 24.88
N THR A 502 -35.29 -20.63 24.85
CA THR A 502 -34.16 -20.05 25.56
C THR A 502 -34.38 -20.01 27.08
N ALA A 503 -35.63 -19.91 27.55
CA ALA A 503 -35.94 -19.88 28.98
C ALA A 503 -35.70 -21.25 29.63
N GLY A 504 -36.13 -22.33 28.97
CA GLY A 504 -35.83 -23.70 29.40
C GLY A 504 -34.32 -23.98 29.42
N LYS A 505 -33.59 -23.57 28.38
CA LYS A 505 -32.11 -23.73 28.34
C LYS A 505 -31.38 -22.91 29.40
N LEU A 506 -31.90 -21.74 29.78
CA LEU A 506 -31.39 -20.96 30.91
C LEU A 506 -31.69 -21.65 32.24
N ALA A 507 -32.90 -22.19 32.41
CA ALA A 507 -33.27 -22.93 33.61
C ALA A 507 -32.39 -24.16 33.82
N ASP A 508 -32.06 -24.90 32.76
CA ASP A 508 -31.13 -26.03 32.81
C ASP A 508 -29.70 -25.61 33.20
N ALA A 509 -29.21 -24.49 32.65
CA ALA A 509 -27.89 -23.94 32.99
C ALA A 509 -27.80 -23.51 34.46
N LEU A 510 -28.84 -22.85 34.97
CA LEU A 510 -28.93 -22.44 36.38
C LEU A 510 -29.09 -23.63 37.31
N ARG A 511 -29.82 -24.68 36.91
CA ARG A 511 -29.98 -25.92 37.69
C ARG A 511 -28.67 -26.65 37.89
N GLY A 512 -27.79 -26.65 36.88
CA GLY A 512 -26.44 -27.20 36.99
C GLY A 512 -25.51 -26.45 37.95
N ARG A 513 -25.92 -25.26 38.43
CA ARG A 513 -25.18 -24.47 39.42
C ARG A 513 -25.73 -24.60 40.85
N MET A 514 -26.82 -25.34 41.02
CA MET A 514 -27.40 -25.63 42.33
C MET A 514 -26.66 -26.80 43.00
N PRO A 515 -26.52 -26.79 44.34
CA PRO A 515 -26.02 -27.93 45.08
C PRO A 515 -26.97 -29.14 44.95
N GLU A 516 -26.44 -30.37 45.01
CA GLU A 516 -27.24 -31.60 44.96
C GLU A 516 -28.29 -31.59 46.09
N GLY A 517 -29.57 -31.70 45.73
CA GLY A 517 -30.71 -31.65 46.67
C GLY A 517 -31.32 -30.26 46.89
N GLY A 518 -30.91 -29.22 46.15
CA GLY A 518 -31.51 -27.89 46.20
C GLY A 518 -32.97 -27.81 45.72
N ALA A 519 -33.69 -26.78 46.15
CA ALA A 519 -35.08 -26.53 45.74
C ALA A 519 -35.20 -26.44 44.20
N ALA A 520 -36.33 -26.90 43.66
CA ALA A 520 -36.59 -26.85 42.23
C ALA A 520 -36.66 -25.38 41.76
N LEU A 521 -35.76 -25.00 40.85
CA LEU A 521 -35.79 -23.70 40.17
C LEU A 521 -37.14 -23.52 39.46
N ASP A 522 -37.85 -22.45 39.81
CA ASP A 522 -39.11 -22.10 39.15
C ASP A 522 -38.82 -21.58 37.73
N THR A 523 -39.22 -22.36 36.73
CA THR A 523 -39.05 -22.00 35.32
C THR A 523 -39.86 -20.77 34.93
N ALA A 524 -40.97 -20.47 35.61
CA ALA A 524 -41.74 -19.25 35.42
C ALA A 524 -41.00 -18.02 35.97
N ALA A 525 -40.35 -18.15 37.12
CA ALA A 525 -39.47 -17.12 37.66
C ALA A 525 -38.25 -16.86 36.75
N VAL A 526 -37.62 -17.92 36.22
CA VAL A 526 -36.52 -17.79 35.24
C VAL A 526 -36.97 -17.10 33.95
N ALA A 527 -38.16 -17.43 33.44
CA ALA A 527 -38.72 -16.76 32.26
C ALA A 527 -39.00 -15.28 32.52
N THR A 528 -39.55 -14.95 33.70
CA THR A 528 -39.84 -13.58 34.14
C THR A 528 -38.56 -12.76 34.33
N LEU A 529 -37.54 -13.35 34.96
CA LEU A 529 -36.20 -12.78 35.09
C LEU A 529 -35.60 -12.47 33.71
N LEU A 530 -35.71 -13.41 32.77
CA LEU A 530 -35.20 -13.26 31.42
C LEU A 530 -35.96 -12.18 30.63
N ASP A 531 -37.28 -12.06 30.82
CA ASP A 531 -38.08 -11.00 30.19
C ASP A 531 -37.77 -9.60 30.77
N GLY A 532 -37.41 -9.52 32.04
CA GLY A 532 -37.02 -8.29 32.71
C GLY A 532 -35.54 -7.89 32.54
N THR A 533 -34.71 -8.72 31.90
CA THR A 533 -33.26 -8.49 31.81
C THR A 533 -32.85 -8.14 30.38
N ASP A 534 -32.18 -6.98 30.21
CA ASP A 534 -31.61 -6.52 28.94
C ASP A 534 -30.09 -6.80 28.89
N PRO A 535 -29.50 -7.12 27.72
CA PRO A 535 -28.06 -7.35 27.61
C PRO A 535 -27.18 -6.14 27.94
N SER A 536 -27.73 -4.93 28.02
CA SER A 536 -27.04 -3.70 28.41
C SER A 536 -27.02 -3.43 29.92
N HIS A 537 -27.71 -4.24 30.72
CA HIS A 537 -27.67 -4.13 32.17
C HIS A 537 -26.25 -4.35 32.70
N THR A 538 -25.88 -3.63 33.76
CA THR A 538 -24.61 -3.85 34.45
C THR A 538 -24.63 -5.20 35.19
N ASP A 539 -23.45 -5.73 35.50
CA ASP A 539 -23.32 -6.92 36.34
C ASP A 539 -24.00 -6.71 37.70
N ALA A 540 -23.94 -5.49 38.26
CA ALA A 540 -24.60 -5.13 39.51
C ALA A 540 -26.14 -5.14 39.41
N ASP A 541 -26.69 -4.62 38.30
CA ASP A 541 -28.14 -4.64 38.05
C ASP A 541 -28.68 -6.06 37.82
N THR A 542 -27.93 -6.85 37.05
CA THR A 542 -28.27 -8.24 36.77
C THR A 542 -28.19 -9.07 38.05
N ARG A 543 -27.17 -8.82 38.88
CA ARG A 543 -27.00 -9.47 40.18
C ARG A 543 -28.18 -9.19 41.11
N ARG A 544 -28.63 -7.94 41.19
CA ARG A 544 -29.80 -7.55 41.98
C ARG A 544 -31.07 -8.27 41.51
N ARG A 545 -31.33 -8.28 40.19
CA ARG A 545 -32.51 -8.94 39.60
C ARG A 545 -32.50 -10.46 39.81
N ILE A 546 -31.34 -11.10 39.72
CA ILE A 546 -31.19 -12.53 40.04
C ILE A 546 -31.53 -12.77 41.51
N ALA A 547 -31.02 -11.95 42.43
CA ALA A 547 -31.29 -12.10 43.87
C ALA A 547 -32.77 -11.87 44.22
N GLU A 548 -33.46 -10.99 43.50
CA GLU A 548 -34.90 -10.72 43.68
C GLU A 548 -35.78 -11.84 43.09
N ALA A 549 -35.42 -12.37 41.92
CA ALA A 549 -36.22 -13.36 41.20
C ALA A 549 -35.92 -14.81 41.61
N LEU A 550 -34.69 -15.10 42.03
CA LEU A 550 -34.18 -16.43 42.38
C LEU A 550 -33.40 -16.36 43.71
N PRO A 551 -34.07 -16.05 44.84
CA PRO A 551 -33.42 -15.94 46.15
C PRO A 551 -32.74 -17.24 46.64
N GLU A 552 -33.13 -18.37 46.08
CA GLU A 552 -32.57 -19.70 46.35
C GLU A 552 -31.17 -19.94 45.74
N LEU A 553 -30.69 -19.05 44.84
CA LEU A 553 -29.41 -19.22 44.17
C LEU A 553 -28.25 -18.80 45.10
N PRO A 554 -27.27 -19.69 45.40
CA PRO A 554 -26.21 -19.38 46.35
C PRO A 554 -25.27 -18.27 45.83
N ALA A 555 -24.78 -17.43 46.74
CA ALA A 555 -23.88 -16.31 46.40
C ALA A 555 -22.63 -16.74 45.60
N ALA A 556 -22.14 -17.97 45.82
CA ALA A 556 -21.00 -18.53 45.09
C ALA A 556 -21.30 -18.84 43.60
N ALA A 557 -22.57 -19.05 43.23
CA ALA A 557 -23.00 -19.31 41.86
C ALA A 557 -23.38 -18.03 41.08
N LEU A 558 -23.43 -16.89 41.77
CA LEU A 558 -24.02 -15.65 41.28
C LEU A 558 -23.26 -15.06 40.08
N ASP A 559 -21.92 -15.09 40.08
CA ASP A 559 -21.11 -14.57 38.95
C ASP A 559 -21.30 -15.40 37.67
N GLY A 560 -21.51 -16.70 37.83
CA GLY A 560 -21.84 -17.60 36.74
C GLY A 560 -23.27 -17.41 36.24
N ALA A 561 -24.22 -17.22 37.16
CA ALA A 561 -25.62 -16.95 36.84
C ALA A 561 -25.81 -15.61 36.12
N VAL A 562 -25.10 -14.54 36.53
CA VAL A 562 -25.08 -13.24 35.84
C VAL A 562 -24.67 -13.43 34.37
N ARG A 563 -23.62 -14.22 34.12
CA ARG A 563 -23.16 -14.53 32.77
C ARG A 563 -24.21 -15.28 31.95
N ASP A 564 -24.84 -16.32 32.52
CA ASP A 564 -25.82 -17.15 31.81
C ASP A 564 -27.12 -16.37 31.53
N VAL A 565 -27.57 -15.52 32.46
CA VAL A 565 -28.75 -14.67 32.29
C VAL A 565 -28.51 -13.60 31.21
N LEU A 566 -27.34 -12.94 31.20
CA LEU A 566 -26.98 -12.00 30.14
C LEU A 566 -26.82 -12.69 28.78
N LEU A 567 -26.29 -13.91 28.76
CA LEU A 567 -26.17 -14.74 27.56
C LEU A 567 -27.55 -15.12 27.01
N ALA A 568 -28.46 -15.59 27.87
CA ALA A 568 -29.83 -15.91 27.50
C ALA A 568 -30.61 -14.69 27.02
N SER A 569 -30.44 -13.54 27.68
CA SER A 569 -31.06 -12.28 27.25
C SER A 569 -30.56 -11.88 25.85
N SER A 570 -29.26 -12.04 25.60
CA SER A 570 -28.66 -11.82 24.28
C SER A 570 -29.21 -12.78 23.21
N CYS A 571 -29.38 -14.07 23.55
CA CYS A 571 -30.00 -15.07 22.68
C CYS A 571 -31.45 -14.70 22.34
N ARG A 572 -32.25 -14.33 23.34
CA ARG A 572 -33.66 -13.96 23.18
C ARG A 572 -33.83 -12.71 22.33
N LEU A 573 -32.95 -11.71 22.50
CA LEU A 573 -32.89 -10.53 21.63
C LEU A 573 -32.53 -10.89 20.18
N ALA A 574 -31.59 -11.82 19.98
CA ALA A 574 -31.20 -12.27 18.64
C ALA A 574 -32.30 -13.11 17.96
N GLN A 575 -33.02 -13.96 18.70
CA GLN A 575 -34.15 -14.74 18.20
C GLN A 575 -35.35 -13.87 17.83
N ARG A 576 -35.67 -12.82 18.62
CA ARG A 576 -36.72 -11.85 18.26
C ARG A 576 -36.43 -11.20 16.90
N LYS A 577 -35.20 -10.73 16.70
CA LYS A 577 -34.75 -10.17 15.41
C LYS A 577 -34.78 -11.18 14.26
N LEU A 578 -34.54 -12.46 14.54
CA LEU A 578 -34.62 -13.52 13.54
C LEU A 578 -36.08 -13.86 13.19
N ALA A 579 -36.99 -13.86 14.17
CA ALA A 579 -38.43 -14.04 13.98
C ALA A 579 -39.03 -12.92 13.12
N GLU A 580 -38.62 -11.67 13.36
CA GLU A 580 -39.00 -10.50 12.54
C GLU A 580 -38.59 -10.67 11.08
N ILE A 581 -37.36 -11.13 10.82
CA ILE A 581 -36.87 -11.41 9.46
C ILE A 581 -37.64 -12.56 8.81
N ALA A 582 -37.93 -13.62 9.57
CA ALA A 582 -38.61 -14.80 9.06
C ALA A 582 -40.13 -14.63 8.87
N GLY A 583 -40.69 -13.51 9.35
CA GLY A 583 -42.06 -13.07 9.18
C GLY A 583 -42.27 -11.99 8.10
N ALA A 584 -41.20 -11.49 7.48
CA ALA A 584 -41.30 -10.59 6.32
C ALA A 584 -41.57 -11.41 5.03
N GLU A 585 -42.51 -10.96 4.19
CA GLU A 585 -42.75 -11.57 2.87
C GLU A 585 -41.46 -11.56 2.02
N PRO A 586 -41.20 -12.62 1.23
CA PRO A 586 -40.01 -12.70 0.40
C PRO A 586 -40.05 -11.64 -0.71
N SER A 587 -39.02 -10.78 -0.78
CA SER A 587 -38.82 -9.89 -1.93
C SER A 587 -38.65 -10.73 -3.22
N PRO A 588 -39.25 -10.31 -4.36
CA PRO A 588 -39.17 -11.03 -5.62
C PRO A 588 -37.75 -11.03 -6.21
N PRO A 589 -37.39 -12.02 -7.05
CA PRO A 589 -36.09 -12.08 -7.71
C PRO A 589 -35.94 -10.97 -8.75
N GLU A 590 -34.77 -10.33 -8.75
CA GLU A 590 -34.44 -9.19 -9.59
C GLU A 590 -34.33 -9.61 -11.08
N ALA A 591 -35.10 -8.92 -11.93
CA ALA A 591 -35.16 -9.13 -13.38
C ALA A 591 -33.85 -8.67 -14.08
N PRO A 592 -33.53 -9.16 -15.29
CA PRO A 592 -32.25 -8.91 -15.94
C PRO A 592 -32.08 -7.43 -16.29
N LYS A 593 -30.86 -6.93 -16.09
CA LYS A 593 -30.46 -5.51 -16.20
C LYS A 593 -30.85 -4.86 -17.53
N PRO A 594 -31.67 -3.79 -17.52
CA PRO A 594 -31.66 -2.78 -18.55
C PRO A 594 -30.96 -1.50 -18.05
N VAL A 595 -30.40 -0.76 -19.01
CA VAL A 595 -29.84 0.61 -18.98
C VAL A 595 -29.63 1.24 -17.59
N VAL A 596 -28.36 1.52 -17.27
CA VAL A 596 -27.92 2.11 -15.99
C VAL A 596 -28.60 3.47 -15.74
N VAL A 597 -29.74 3.45 -15.05
CA VAL A 597 -30.27 4.64 -14.36
C VAL A 597 -29.34 4.90 -13.18
N GLY A 598 -28.76 6.10 -13.14
CA GLY A 598 -27.83 6.47 -12.09
C GLY A 598 -28.46 6.38 -10.68
N PRO A 599 -27.65 6.10 -9.65
CA PRO A 599 -28.11 5.92 -8.27
C PRO A 599 -28.86 7.14 -7.73
N PHE A 600 -28.53 8.35 -8.19
CA PHE A 600 -29.22 9.56 -7.75
C PHE A 600 -30.66 9.62 -8.30
N THR A 601 -30.81 9.40 -9.60
CA THR A 601 -32.12 9.40 -10.28
C THR A 601 -33.08 8.38 -9.65
N ARG A 602 -32.55 7.21 -9.23
CA ARG A 602 -33.34 6.19 -8.51
C ARG A 602 -33.80 6.66 -7.14
N LEU A 603 -32.97 7.36 -6.37
CA LEU A 603 -33.34 7.92 -5.08
C LEU A 603 -34.45 8.98 -5.21
N ALA A 604 -34.31 9.89 -6.18
CA ALA A 604 -35.32 10.92 -6.40
C ALA A 604 -36.69 10.32 -6.76
N ALA A 605 -36.70 9.29 -7.62
CA ALA A 605 -37.90 8.54 -7.94
C ALA A 605 -38.51 7.85 -6.71
N GLN A 606 -37.68 7.30 -5.81
CA GLN A 606 -38.16 6.66 -4.58
C GLN A 606 -38.76 7.67 -3.59
N LEU A 607 -38.17 8.86 -3.41
CA LEU A 607 -38.69 9.88 -2.49
C LEU A 607 -39.98 10.53 -3.02
N THR A 608 -40.04 10.81 -4.31
CA THR A 608 -41.24 11.36 -4.96
C THR A 608 -42.42 10.38 -4.88
N ALA A 609 -42.18 9.07 -4.96
CA ALA A 609 -43.21 8.05 -4.80
C ALA A 609 -43.77 7.92 -3.36
N LEU A 610 -43.14 8.54 -2.35
CA LEU A 610 -43.60 8.48 -0.96
C LEU A 610 -44.55 9.62 -0.57
N VAL A 611 -44.79 10.57 -1.49
CA VAL A 611 -45.63 11.76 -1.24
C VAL A 611 -47.06 11.39 -0.82
N ASP A 612 -47.62 10.33 -1.40
CA ASP A 612 -49.00 9.89 -1.15
C ASP A 612 -49.14 9.02 0.13
N ARG A 613 -48.06 8.83 0.89
CA ARG A 613 -48.08 8.07 2.15
C ARG A 613 -48.59 8.93 3.31
N LYS A 614 -49.07 8.27 4.36
CA LYS A 614 -49.51 8.95 5.59
C LYS A 614 -48.33 9.67 6.28
N PRO A 615 -48.55 10.88 6.82
CA PRO A 615 -47.55 11.59 7.62
C PRO A 615 -47.05 10.76 8.80
N TRP A 616 -45.74 10.84 9.04
CA TRP A 616 -45.03 10.16 10.10
C TRP A 616 -45.25 10.86 11.43
N GLY A 617 -45.72 10.13 12.44
CA GLY A 617 -46.09 10.66 13.74
C GLY A 617 -44.93 10.82 14.75
N GLY A 618 -43.67 10.76 14.31
CA GLY A 618 -42.50 10.96 15.19
C GLY A 618 -41.90 9.71 15.84
N ASP A 619 -42.48 8.52 15.60
CA ASP A 619 -41.96 7.25 16.11
C ASP A 619 -40.78 6.75 15.27
N TRP A 620 -39.56 6.87 15.80
CA TRP A 620 -38.33 6.39 15.16
C TRP A 620 -38.29 4.88 14.93
N GLY A 621 -39.13 4.10 15.62
CA GLY A 621 -39.29 2.66 15.36
C GLY A 621 -40.13 2.34 14.12
N ARG A 622 -40.84 3.33 13.56
CA ARG A 622 -41.80 3.16 12.45
C ARG A 622 -41.70 4.31 11.43
N PRO A 623 -40.62 4.38 10.61
CA PRO A 623 -40.50 5.38 9.55
C PRO A 623 -41.58 5.16 8.47
N THR A 624 -41.78 6.16 7.60
CA THR A 624 -42.69 6.03 6.45
C THR A 624 -42.22 4.95 5.48
N ALA A 625 -40.91 4.87 5.22
CA ALA A 625 -40.30 3.81 4.43
C ALA A 625 -38.82 3.64 4.76
N THR A 626 -38.27 2.46 4.44
CA THR A 626 -36.83 2.18 4.49
C THR A 626 -36.35 1.91 3.07
N LEU A 627 -35.49 2.75 2.54
CA LEU A 627 -34.95 2.64 1.18
C LEU A 627 -33.79 1.63 1.15
N SER A 628 -34.01 0.48 0.49
CA SER A 628 -33.01 -0.58 0.31
C SER A 628 -31.94 -0.21 -0.73
N GLY A 629 -30.68 -0.59 -0.50
CA GLY A 629 -29.55 -0.36 -1.44
C GLY A 629 -28.90 1.02 -1.38
N PHE A 630 -29.34 1.87 -0.47
CA PHE A 630 -29.01 3.30 -0.41
C PHE A 630 -27.56 3.63 -0.01
N LEU A 631 -27.01 3.00 1.04
CA LEU A 631 -25.72 3.42 1.62
C LEU A 631 -24.48 2.96 0.84
N TYR A 632 -24.60 1.97 -0.05
CA TYR A 632 -23.44 1.32 -0.67
C TYR A 632 -23.22 1.66 -2.15
N GLY A 633 -24.09 2.47 -2.74
CA GLY A 633 -24.07 2.82 -4.17
C GLY A 633 -24.29 4.30 -4.50
N LEU A 634 -24.53 5.17 -3.50
CA LEU A 634 -24.56 6.61 -3.73
C LEU A 634 -23.14 7.12 -3.97
N PRO A 635 -22.87 7.82 -5.09
CA PRO A 635 -21.61 8.49 -5.29
C PRO A 635 -21.40 9.50 -4.16
N GLN A 636 -20.17 9.65 -3.67
CA GLN A 636 -19.84 10.64 -2.61
C GLN A 636 -20.31 12.06 -2.97
N GLN A 637 -20.51 12.36 -4.25
CA GLN A 637 -21.05 13.62 -4.75
C GLN A 637 -22.47 13.93 -4.24
N VAL A 638 -23.24 12.90 -3.88
CA VAL A 638 -24.59 13.03 -3.31
C VAL A 638 -24.54 13.35 -1.82
N GLN A 639 -23.55 12.82 -1.09
CA GLN A 639 -23.35 13.09 0.34
C GLN A 639 -22.61 14.42 0.55
N HIS A 640 -21.80 14.81 -0.44
CA HIS A 640 -20.89 15.95 -0.39
C HIS A 640 -20.95 16.74 -1.71
N PRO A 641 -22.07 17.44 -2.01
CA PRO A 641 -22.23 18.21 -3.25
C PRO A 641 -21.15 19.27 -3.45
N HIS A 642 -20.55 19.76 -2.36
CA HIS A 642 -19.40 20.65 -2.37
C HIS A 642 -18.12 20.02 -2.95
N ARG A 643 -18.07 18.71 -3.20
CA ARG A 643 -16.93 18.05 -3.88
C ARG A 643 -17.05 18.06 -5.41
N LEU A 644 -18.20 18.46 -5.96
CA LEU A 644 -18.42 18.52 -7.40
C LEU A 644 -17.43 19.42 -8.18
N PRO A 645 -17.03 20.62 -7.71
CA PRO A 645 -16.14 21.46 -8.50
C PRO A 645 -14.79 20.78 -8.82
N GLY A 646 -14.24 20.05 -7.84
CA GLY A 646 -13.03 19.24 -8.05
C GLY A 646 -13.26 18.12 -9.05
N LEU A 647 -14.39 17.42 -8.97
CA LEU A 647 -14.77 16.39 -9.94
C LEU A 647 -14.89 16.95 -11.37
N LEU A 648 -15.52 18.10 -11.55
CA LEU A 648 -15.69 18.75 -12.86
C LEU A 648 -14.33 19.13 -13.46
N LEU A 649 -13.45 19.73 -12.67
CA LEU A 649 -12.07 20.03 -13.07
C LEU A 649 -11.28 18.75 -13.39
N HIS A 650 -11.46 17.70 -12.60
CA HIS A 650 -10.80 16.42 -12.83
C HIS A 650 -11.30 15.73 -14.09
N ALA A 651 -12.61 15.72 -14.34
CA ALA A 651 -13.19 15.21 -15.57
C ALA A 651 -12.67 15.94 -16.81
N ALA A 652 -12.27 17.20 -16.66
CA ALA A 652 -11.65 18.03 -17.68
C ALA A 652 -10.12 18.08 -17.60
N ALA A 653 -9.47 17.18 -16.85
CA ALA A 653 -8.02 17.19 -16.72
C ALA A 653 -7.34 16.54 -17.95
N PRO A 654 -6.30 17.17 -18.54
CA PRO A 654 -5.53 16.61 -19.63
C PRO A 654 -4.81 15.31 -19.23
N GLY A 655 -4.83 14.30 -20.10
CA GLY A 655 -4.09 13.05 -19.92
C GLY A 655 -4.90 11.87 -19.34
N ILE A 656 -6.16 12.09 -18.97
CA ILE A 656 -7.06 11.03 -18.51
C ILE A 656 -7.47 10.11 -19.67
N ASP A 657 -7.47 8.79 -19.42
CA ASP A 657 -7.89 7.79 -20.40
C ASP A 657 -9.40 7.87 -20.77
N SER A 658 -9.75 7.45 -21.98
CA SER A 658 -11.11 7.54 -22.52
C SER A 658 -12.16 6.76 -21.71
N ARG A 659 -11.76 5.66 -21.04
CA ARG A 659 -12.65 4.87 -20.19
C ARG A 659 -13.00 5.62 -18.90
N ARG A 660 -12.04 6.34 -18.31
CA ARG A 660 -12.25 7.20 -17.14
C ARG A 660 -13.10 8.43 -17.48
N HIS A 661 -12.95 9.01 -18.67
CA HIS A 661 -13.83 10.09 -19.13
C HIS A 661 -15.30 9.69 -19.14
N THR A 662 -15.63 8.52 -19.68
CA THR A 662 -17.03 8.05 -19.74
C THR A 662 -17.62 7.91 -18.34
N ILE A 663 -16.88 7.32 -17.40
CA ILE A 663 -17.35 7.14 -16.01
C ILE A 663 -17.56 8.49 -15.32
N LEU A 664 -16.65 9.45 -15.52
CA LEU A 664 -16.77 10.79 -14.94
C LEU A 664 -17.91 11.59 -15.58
N ALA A 665 -18.07 11.52 -16.90
CA ALA A 665 -19.16 12.16 -17.63
C ALA A 665 -20.53 11.62 -17.17
N ASP A 666 -20.65 10.32 -16.96
CA ASP A 666 -21.89 9.70 -16.49
C ASP A 666 -22.20 10.06 -15.03
N ALA A 667 -21.17 10.22 -14.19
CA ALA A 667 -21.34 10.72 -12.81
C ALA A 667 -21.80 12.20 -12.77
N VAL A 668 -21.26 13.04 -13.65
CA VAL A 668 -21.69 14.45 -13.79
C VAL A 668 -23.10 14.53 -14.36
N HIS A 669 -23.46 13.65 -15.30
CA HIS A 669 -24.81 13.57 -15.86
C HIS A 669 -25.85 13.13 -14.80
N ASP A 670 -25.56 12.12 -13.98
CA ASP A 670 -26.46 11.72 -12.87
C ASP A 670 -26.59 12.81 -11.81
N TYR A 671 -25.55 13.61 -11.56
CA TYR A 671 -25.64 14.80 -10.71
C TYR A 671 -26.55 15.88 -11.31
N ALA A 672 -26.39 16.16 -12.61
CA ALA A 672 -27.20 17.14 -13.34
C ALA A 672 -28.67 16.73 -13.46
N ALA A 673 -28.97 15.43 -13.39
CA ALA A 673 -30.34 14.92 -13.30
C ALA A 673 -30.92 14.94 -11.87
N GLY A 674 -30.12 15.40 -10.88
CA GLY A 674 -30.48 15.42 -9.46
C GLY A 674 -31.03 16.75 -8.91
N PRO A 675 -31.45 16.77 -7.62
CA PRO A 675 -32.19 17.80 -6.91
C PRO A 675 -31.40 19.09 -6.77
N TYR A 676 -30.07 18.99 -6.92
CA TYR A 676 -29.14 20.10 -6.84
C TYR A 676 -29.30 21.08 -8.00
N THR A 677 -29.95 20.67 -9.08
CA THR A 677 -30.14 21.48 -10.29
C THR A 677 -31.62 21.73 -10.60
N ASP A 678 -32.55 21.26 -9.75
CA ASP A 678 -33.98 21.46 -9.95
C ASP A 678 -34.36 22.95 -9.76
N PRO A 679 -34.77 23.66 -10.83
CA PRO A 679 -35.08 25.09 -10.76
C PRO A 679 -36.40 25.37 -10.02
N THR A 680 -37.19 24.35 -9.72
CA THR A 680 -38.53 24.50 -9.12
C THR A 680 -38.52 24.66 -7.60
N GLY A 681 -37.36 24.53 -6.94
CA GLY A 681 -37.21 24.70 -5.49
C GLY A 681 -37.87 23.59 -4.66
N ARG A 682 -38.24 22.47 -5.29
CA ARG A 682 -38.91 21.33 -4.64
C ARG A 682 -37.99 20.46 -3.80
N TRP A 683 -36.69 20.70 -3.83
CA TRP A 683 -35.70 19.95 -3.05
C TRP A 683 -34.88 20.86 -2.15
N ARG A 684 -34.54 20.36 -0.96
CA ARG A 684 -33.58 21.02 -0.05
C ARG A 684 -32.69 20.02 0.69
N ILE A 685 -31.58 20.51 1.23
CA ILE A 685 -30.78 19.78 2.22
C ILE A 685 -30.83 20.53 3.54
N THR A 686 -31.25 19.82 4.58
CA THR A 686 -31.24 20.32 5.96
C THR A 686 -30.32 19.47 6.82
N TYR A 687 -29.97 19.96 8.01
CA TYR A 687 -29.15 19.24 8.96
C TYR A 687 -29.91 19.00 10.26
N ALA A 688 -30.08 17.72 10.60
CA ALA A 688 -30.82 17.28 11.78
C ALA A 688 -29.90 16.58 12.79
N THR A 689 -30.07 16.90 14.07
CA THR A 689 -29.42 16.20 15.19
C THR A 689 -30.45 15.35 15.91
N LEU A 690 -30.15 14.05 16.07
CA LEU A 690 -31.04 13.13 16.79
C LEU A 690 -30.89 13.28 18.31
N PRO A 691 -31.99 13.21 19.09
CA PRO A 691 -31.96 13.15 20.55
C PRO A 691 -31.09 12.01 21.08
N HIS A 692 -30.53 12.20 22.28
CA HIS A 692 -29.65 11.21 22.91
C HIS A 692 -30.37 9.88 23.24
N GLU A 693 -31.69 9.96 23.43
CA GLU A 693 -32.59 8.85 23.74
C GLU A 693 -33.07 8.07 22.49
N THR A 694 -32.70 8.54 21.29
CA THR A 694 -33.08 7.90 20.03
C THR A 694 -32.48 6.48 19.92
N PRO A 695 -33.23 5.47 19.44
CA PRO A 695 -32.73 4.12 19.20
C PRO A 695 -31.43 4.11 18.37
N ASN A 696 -30.59 3.09 18.58
CA ASN A 696 -29.21 3.03 18.07
C ASN A 696 -29.11 3.42 16.57
N PRO A 697 -28.30 4.43 16.18
CA PRO A 697 -28.37 5.05 14.86
C PRO A 697 -28.06 4.15 13.65
N TRP A 698 -27.38 3.02 13.84
CA TRP A 698 -27.10 2.03 12.78
C TRP A 698 -28.37 1.35 12.20
N LEU A 699 -29.54 1.56 12.80
CA LEU A 699 -30.83 1.08 12.29
C LEU A 699 -31.51 2.04 11.29
N THR A 700 -30.99 3.26 11.10
CA THR A 700 -31.69 4.37 10.40
C THR A 700 -31.20 4.68 8.97
N GLY A 701 -30.28 3.89 8.42
CA GLY A 701 -29.78 4.07 7.06
C GLY A 701 -30.88 3.90 6.00
N GLY A 702 -31.16 4.95 5.23
CA GLY A 702 -32.24 4.97 4.23
C GLY A 702 -33.65 5.18 4.82
N PHE A 703 -33.78 5.62 6.07
CA PHE A 703 -35.08 5.98 6.66
C PHE A 703 -35.66 7.22 6.00
N ALA A 704 -36.72 7.02 5.22
CA ALA A 704 -37.53 8.08 4.66
C ALA A 704 -38.73 8.35 5.56
N VAL A 705 -38.94 9.61 5.91
CA VAL A 705 -40.11 10.08 6.66
C VAL A 705 -40.92 11.01 5.76
N ARG A 706 -42.23 10.83 5.77
CA ARG A 706 -43.20 11.73 5.14
C ARG A 706 -43.75 12.64 6.22
N THR A 707 -43.72 13.95 6.00
CA THR A 707 -44.37 14.95 6.87
C THR A 707 -45.76 15.28 6.31
N GLU A 708 -46.39 16.38 6.70
CA GLU A 708 -47.58 16.89 6.03
C GLU A 708 -47.25 17.48 4.64
N SER A 709 -46.06 18.07 4.45
CA SER A 709 -45.74 18.85 3.24
C SER A 709 -44.51 18.36 2.44
N SER A 710 -43.70 17.47 3.00
CA SER A 710 -42.48 16.93 2.38
C SER A 710 -42.19 15.45 2.67
N VAL A 711 -41.20 14.88 1.97
CA VAL A 711 -40.58 13.58 2.24
C VAL A 711 -39.09 13.80 2.47
N ALA A 712 -38.50 13.25 3.53
CA ALA A 712 -37.11 13.45 3.88
C ALA A 712 -36.37 12.15 4.20
N VAL A 713 -35.07 12.08 3.89
CA VAL A 713 -34.20 10.94 4.17
C VAL A 713 -32.81 11.39 4.62
N PHE A 714 -32.21 10.69 5.59
CA PHE A 714 -30.80 10.91 5.96
C PHE A 714 -29.86 10.44 4.85
N LEU A 715 -28.91 11.29 4.44
CA LEU A 715 -27.89 10.96 3.43
C LEU A 715 -26.71 10.15 4.00
N GLU A 716 -26.54 10.19 5.33
CA GLU A 716 -25.49 9.51 6.07
C GLU A 716 -26.06 8.81 7.30
N THR A 717 -25.39 7.78 7.80
CA THR A 717 -25.76 7.17 9.09
C THR A 717 -25.64 8.22 10.19
N PRO A 718 -26.74 8.58 10.87
CA PRO A 718 -26.65 9.55 11.94
C PRO A 718 -25.86 8.97 13.13
N TYR A 719 -25.29 9.82 13.98
CA TYR A 719 -24.67 9.39 15.25
C TYR A 719 -25.24 10.25 16.37
N ARG A 720 -25.33 9.69 17.59
CA ARG A 720 -25.86 10.43 18.75
C ARG A 720 -25.05 11.71 18.97
N GLY A 721 -25.75 12.83 19.08
CA GLY A 721 -25.14 14.15 19.32
C GLY A 721 -24.45 14.79 18.10
N ALA A 722 -24.47 14.17 16.92
CA ALA A 722 -23.88 14.72 15.70
C ALA A 722 -24.97 15.15 14.70
N SER A 723 -24.86 16.39 14.20
CA SER A 723 -25.73 16.93 13.15
C SER A 723 -25.40 16.32 11.78
N ARG A 724 -26.41 15.91 11.01
CA ARG A 724 -26.24 15.08 9.79
C ARG A 724 -27.12 15.56 8.63
N PRO A 725 -26.66 15.41 7.38
CA PRO A 725 -27.39 15.89 6.21
C PRO A 725 -28.63 15.05 5.91
N VAL A 726 -29.73 15.74 5.63
CA VAL A 726 -31.04 15.20 5.28
C VAL A 726 -31.46 15.79 3.93
N LEU A 727 -31.74 14.92 2.96
CA LEU A 727 -32.34 15.30 1.69
C LEU A 727 -33.86 15.31 1.82
N GLU A 728 -34.49 16.39 1.39
CA GLU A 728 -35.93 16.58 1.52
C GLU A 728 -36.57 17.05 0.22
N TYR A 729 -37.71 16.46 -0.13
CA TYR A 729 -38.54 16.76 -1.29
C TYR A 729 -39.92 17.26 -0.87
N ALA A 730 -40.35 18.41 -1.38
CA ALA A 730 -41.68 18.97 -1.20
C ALA A 730 -42.37 19.13 -2.58
N PRO A 731 -43.50 18.47 -2.85
CA PRO A 731 -44.16 18.50 -4.17
C PRO A 731 -44.56 19.90 -4.64
N ASP A 732 -44.96 20.76 -3.70
CA ASP A 732 -45.40 22.14 -3.89
C ASP A 732 -44.31 23.17 -3.49
N GLY A 733 -43.10 22.69 -3.15
CA GLY A 733 -42.00 23.52 -2.66
C GLY A 733 -42.19 24.05 -1.23
N ARG A 734 -43.21 23.60 -0.48
CA ARG A 734 -43.46 24.03 0.90
C ARG A 734 -42.88 23.05 1.90
N PHE A 735 -41.84 23.48 2.59
CA PHE A 735 -41.19 22.66 3.61
C PHE A 735 -41.70 22.97 5.03
N PRO A 736 -41.70 22.00 5.95
CA PRO A 736 -42.08 22.20 7.34
C PRO A 736 -41.09 23.13 8.06
N VAL A 737 -41.65 24.11 8.77
CA VAL A 737 -40.92 25.19 9.46
C VAL A 737 -39.99 24.66 10.56
N ASP A 738 -40.45 23.66 11.32
CA ASP A 738 -39.67 23.05 12.41
C ASP A 738 -38.71 21.95 11.90
N GLY A 739 -38.70 21.69 10.58
CA GLY A 739 -37.92 20.66 9.93
C GLY A 739 -38.64 19.30 9.80
N PRO A 740 -38.23 18.44 8.86
CA PRO A 740 -38.98 17.24 8.47
C PRO A 740 -39.07 16.15 9.53
N MET A 741 -38.29 16.28 10.61
CA MET A 741 -38.15 15.27 11.66
C MET A 741 -38.47 15.80 13.05
N ALA A 742 -39.05 17.01 13.15
CA ALA A 742 -39.39 17.65 14.41
C ALA A 742 -40.33 16.82 15.29
N ALA A 743 -41.27 16.09 14.68
CA ALA A 743 -42.19 15.20 15.39
C ALA A 743 -41.47 14.10 16.19
N GLY A 744 -40.25 13.71 15.79
CA GLY A 744 -39.39 12.76 16.51
C GLY A 744 -38.42 13.43 17.50
N GLY A 745 -38.55 14.72 17.76
CA GLY A 745 -37.66 15.49 18.64
C GLY A 745 -36.30 15.83 18.03
N ALA A 746 -36.10 15.67 16.72
CA ALA A 746 -34.85 16.08 16.08
C ALA A 746 -34.69 17.60 16.09
N GLU A 747 -33.54 18.09 16.55
CA GLU A 747 -33.17 19.50 16.47
C GLU A 747 -32.59 19.81 15.09
N HIS A 748 -33.20 20.74 14.37
CA HIS A 748 -32.74 21.21 13.07
C HIS A 748 -31.89 22.48 13.27
N ARG A 749 -30.63 22.44 12.82
CA ARG A 749 -29.66 23.51 13.13
C ARG A 749 -29.31 24.41 11.95
N ALA A 750 -29.52 23.95 10.73
CA ALA A 750 -29.18 24.73 9.54
C ALA A 750 -29.98 24.24 8.34
N GLU A 751 -30.61 25.18 7.63
CA GLU A 751 -31.17 24.95 6.31
C GLU A 751 -30.15 25.41 5.27
N ARG A 752 -29.85 24.54 4.29
CA ARG A 752 -29.03 24.93 3.14
C ARG A 752 -29.82 24.62 1.88
N PHE A 753 -30.20 25.66 1.16
CA PHE A 753 -30.38 25.56 -0.28
C PHE A 753 -29.00 25.83 -0.87
N PRO A 754 -28.14 24.83 -1.11
CA PRO A 754 -26.95 25.10 -1.90
C PRO A 754 -27.47 25.54 -3.28
N PRO A 755 -27.21 26.77 -3.74
CA PRO A 755 -27.48 27.08 -5.13
C PRO A 755 -26.67 26.09 -5.98
N PRO A 756 -27.19 25.67 -7.14
CA PRO A 756 -26.39 24.90 -8.08
C PRO A 756 -25.05 25.63 -8.30
N LEU A 757 -23.94 24.94 -8.03
CA LEU A 757 -22.59 25.47 -8.26
C LEU A 757 -22.49 26.06 -9.68
N ARG A 758 -23.11 25.36 -10.62
CA ARG A 758 -23.34 25.71 -12.01
C ARG A 758 -24.76 25.31 -12.34
N ASP A 759 -25.47 26.14 -13.10
CA ASP A 759 -26.83 25.83 -13.51
C ASP A 759 -26.89 24.56 -14.37
N HIS A 760 -28.10 24.04 -14.55
CA HIS A 760 -28.32 22.83 -15.32
C HIS A 760 -27.77 22.95 -16.75
N ALA A 761 -27.96 24.10 -17.39
CA ALA A 761 -27.50 24.37 -18.75
C ALA A 761 -25.96 24.29 -18.87
N TRP A 762 -25.22 24.80 -17.89
CA TRP A 762 -23.77 24.71 -17.83
C TRP A 762 -23.31 23.25 -17.71
N LEU A 763 -23.93 22.45 -16.84
CA LEU A 763 -23.57 21.04 -16.62
C LEU A 763 -23.88 20.18 -17.85
N GLU A 764 -25.03 20.37 -18.48
CA GLU A 764 -25.37 19.71 -19.74
C GLU A 764 -24.38 20.07 -20.84
N ARG A 765 -24.05 21.37 -20.99
CA ARG A 765 -23.07 21.84 -21.97
C ARG A 765 -21.68 21.27 -21.70
N PHE A 766 -21.25 21.19 -20.44
CA PHE A 766 -20.00 20.58 -20.04
C PHE A 766 -19.92 19.10 -20.42
N VAL A 767 -20.97 18.31 -20.11
CA VAL A 767 -21.03 16.89 -20.46
C VAL A 767 -21.05 16.68 -21.98
N ALA A 768 -21.77 17.53 -22.71
CA ALA A 768 -21.78 17.50 -24.17
C ALA A 768 -20.38 17.76 -24.74
N LEU A 769 -19.70 18.83 -24.29
CA LEU A 769 -18.33 19.15 -24.71
C LEU A 769 -17.34 18.03 -24.39
N LEU A 770 -17.44 17.40 -23.21
CA LEU A 770 -16.58 16.29 -22.83
C LEU A 770 -16.79 15.05 -23.70
N ARG A 771 -18.04 14.75 -24.08
CA ARG A 771 -18.39 13.64 -24.98
C ARG A 771 -17.99 13.93 -26.44
N GLU A 772 -18.16 15.17 -26.90
CA GLU A 772 -17.84 15.58 -28.28
C GLU A 772 -16.33 15.73 -28.52
N ARG A 773 -15.61 16.33 -27.57
CA ARG A 773 -14.22 16.79 -27.76
C ARG A 773 -13.18 16.00 -26.94
N GLY A 774 -13.60 15.16 -26.01
CA GLY A 774 -12.69 14.51 -25.05
C GLY A 774 -12.05 15.52 -24.08
N ALA A 775 -10.91 15.19 -23.47
CA ALA A 775 -10.25 16.10 -22.52
C ALA A 775 -9.77 17.39 -23.22
N PRO A 776 -9.81 18.54 -22.52
CA PRO A 776 -9.10 19.74 -22.93
C PRO A 776 -7.61 19.50 -23.23
N PRO A 777 -7.00 20.29 -24.14
CA PRO A 777 -5.58 20.24 -24.39
C PRO A 777 -4.78 20.64 -23.13
N ALA A 778 -3.61 20.04 -22.97
CA ALA A 778 -2.74 20.32 -21.83
C ALA A 778 -2.13 21.73 -21.90
N ARG A 779 -2.11 22.42 -20.74
CA ARG A 779 -1.63 23.81 -20.61
C ARG A 779 -0.70 23.96 -19.39
N PRO A 780 0.50 23.37 -19.42
CA PRO A 780 1.45 23.44 -18.31
C PRO A 780 1.85 24.88 -17.93
N GLU A 781 1.74 25.84 -18.87
CA GLU A 781 1.98 27.26 -18.63
C GLU A 781 1.03 27.87 -17.59
N LEU A 782 -0.19 27.34 -17.43
CA LEU A 782 -1.14 27.81 -16.41
C LEU A 782 -0.69 27.45 -15.00
N ALA A 783 0.01 26.32 -14.83
CA ALA A 783 0.58 25.95 -13.53
C ALA A 783 1.69 26.91 -13.11
N VAL A 784 2.48 27.43 -14.06
CA VAL A 784 3.52 28.44 -13.79
C VAL A 784 2.87 29.76 -13.35
N ALA A 785 1.89 30.26 -14.11
CA ALA A 785 1.19 31.50 -13.78
C ALA A 785 0.47 31.41 -12.42
N PHE A 786 -0.17 30.27 -12.13
CA PHE A 786 -0.84 30.04 -10.86
C PHE A 786 0.16 29.94 -9.69
N ALA A 787 1.30 29.27 -9.87
CA ALA A 787 2.38 29.18 -8.88
C ALA A 787 2.97 30.55 -8.52
N GLU A 788 3.27 31.39 -9.51
CA GLU A 788 3.88 32.72 -9.32
C GLU A 788 3.02 33.62 -8.43
N ARG A 789 1.69 33.59 -8.64
CA ARG A 789 0.72 34.39 -7.89
C ARG A 789 0.43 33.87 -6.49
N THR A 790 0.34 32.55 -6.33
CA THR A 790 -0.04 31.92 -5.06
C THR A 790 1.14 31.67 -4.11
N GLY A 791 2.37 31.60 -4.65
CA GLY A 791 3.57 31.16 -3.91
C GLY A 791 3.69 29.63 -3.78
N LEU A 792 2.92 28.89 -4.58
CA LEU A 792 3.00 27.43 -4.71
C LEU A 792 4.18 27.02 -5.61
N THR A 793 4.60 25.77 -5.53
CA THR A 793 5.49 25.21 -6.56
C THR A 793 4.72 24.93 -7.84
N ARG A 794 5.44 24.79 -8.95
CA ARG A 794 4.84 24.38 -10.23
C ARG A 794 4.09 23.05 -10.11
N CYS A 795 4.65 22.08 -9.38
CA CYS A 795 4.02 20.77 -9.16
C CYS A 795 2.74 20.85 -8.32
N GLU A 796 2.74 21.65 -7.24
CA GLU A 796 1.53 21.86 -6.42
C GLU A 796 0.44 22.59 -7.20
N ALA A 797 0.82 23.61 -7.97
CA ALA A 797 -0.11 24.33 -8.83
C ALA A 797 -0.74 23.41 -9.87
N ALA A 798 0.06 22.62 -10.59
CA ALA A 798 -0.45 21.65 -11.57
C ALA A 798 -1.40 20.63 -10.92
N LYS A 799 -1.07 20.13 -9.72
CA LYS A 799 -1.95 19.24 -8.94
C LYS A 799 -3.30 19.89 -8.63
N LEU A 800 -3.33 21.13 -8.17
CA LEU A 800 -4.59 21.83 -7.89
C LEU A 800 -5.42 22.08 -9.17
N LEU A 801 -4.77 22.41 -10.28
CA LEU A 801 -5.44 22.67 -11.56
C LEU A 801 -6.07 21.42 -12.18
N THR A 802 -5.64 20.22 -11.79
CA THR A 802 -6.26 18.95 -12.22
C THR A 802 -7.50 18.57 -11.41
N GLY A 803 -7.92 19.37 -10.41
CA GLY A 803 -9.14 19.14 -9.64
C GLY A 803 -9.15 17.85 -8.83
N ARG A 804 -8.00 17.17 -8.68
CA ARG A 804 -7.93 15.84 -8.08
C ARG A 804 -8.56 15.86 -6.68
N PRO A 805 -9.59 15.04 -6.42
CA PRO A 805 -10.14 14.93 -5.09
C PRO A 805 -9.08 14.35 -4.18
N VAL A 806 -8.84 15.00 -3.03
CA VAL A 806 -8.17 14.35 -1.92
C VAL A 806 -9.07 13.21 -1.51
N THR A 807 -8.70 12.00 -1.94
CA THR A 807 -9.27 10.81 -1.35
C THR A 807 -8.78 10.83 0.09
N ASP A 808 -9.63 11.35 0.96
CA ASP A 808 -9.43 11.24 2.38
C ASP A 808 -9.12 9.77 2.66
N LEU A 809 -8.10 9.54 3.48
CA LEU A 809 -7.34 8.30 3.60
C LEU A 809 -8.15 7.08 4.08
N SER A 810 -9.49 7.11 4.05
CA SER A 810 -10.36 6.22 4.81
C SER A 810 -11.64 5.70 4.12
N TYR A 811 -11.74 5.67 2.80
CA TYR A 811 -12.74 4.82 2.12
C TYR A 811 -12.08 3.91 1.07
N GLY A 812 -11.51 2.81 1.55
CA GLY A 812 -11.53 1.59 0.76
C GLY A 812 -12.95 1.05 0.77
N SER A 813 -13.42 0.58 -0.37
CA SER A 813 -14.61 -0.28 -0.52
C SER A 813 -15.97 0.28 -0.13
N VAL A 814 -16.44 1.37 -0.78
CA VAL A 814 -17.87 1.53 -1.12
C VAL A 814 -18.02 2.42 -2.36
N GLY A 815 -18.56 1.89 -3.46
CA GLY A 815 -19.00 2.66 -4.63
C GLY A 815 -17.95 2.91 -5.73
N GLY A 816 -17.62 1.89 -6.52
CA GLY A 816 -17.26 2.02 -7.94
C GLY A 816 -15.96 2.71 -8.38
N TRP A 817 -15.26 3.47 -7.53
CA TRP A 817 -14.04 4.17 -7.97
C TRP A 817 -12.77 3.33 -7.76
N PRO A 818 -11.94 3.11 -8.80
CA PRO A 818 -10.76 2.27 -8.68
C PRO A 818 -9.70 2.84 -7.73
N ARG A 819 -9.00 1.97 -6.99
CA ARG A 819 -7.89 2.26 -6.06
C ARG A 819 -6.67 2.95 -6.72
N TYR A 820 -6.71 3.19 -8.03
CA TYR A 820 -5.60 3.57 -8.91
C TYR A 820 -5.36 5.09 -9.05
N TRP A 821 -6.15 5.94 -8.40
CA TRP A 821 -6.03 7.41 -8.53
C TRP A 821 -5.10 8.10 -7.53
N LYS A 822 -4.22 7.33 -6.88
CA LYS A 822 -3.25 7.89 -5.93
C LYS A 822 -2.03 8.54 -6.58
N SER A 823 -1.69 8.16 -7.81
CA SER A 823 -0.58 8.75 -8.57
C SER A 823 -1.11 9.39 -9.84
N PHE A 824 -0.46 10.45 -10.33
CA PHE A 824 -0.63 10.82 -11.73
C PHE A 824 -0.32 9.58 -12.58
N ASP A 825 -1.14 9.30 -13.59
CA ASP A 825 -0.67 8.37 -14.61
C ASP A 825 0.41 9.04 -15.48
N GLU A 826 1.16 8.23 -16.23
CA GLU A 826 2.25 8.75 -17.08
C GLU A 826 1.73 9.77 -18.10
N GLY A 827 0.46 9.68 -18.51
CA GLY A 827 -0.19 10.60 -19.44
C GLY A 827 -0.44 11.98 -18.83
N GLU A 828 -0.99 12.03 -17.62
CA GLU A 828 -1.20 13.29 -16.88
C GLU A 828 0.14 13.93 -16.46
N LEU A 829 1.15 13.14 -16.05
CA LEU A 829 2.51 13.66 -15.76
C LEU A 829 3.12 14.33 -17.00
N ALA A 830 3.04 13.66 -18.14
CA ALA A 830 3.56 14.18 -19.40
C ALA A 830 2.79 15.43 -19.85
N ALA A 831 1.45 15.44 -19.70
CA ALA A 831 0.60 16.55 -20.10
C ALA A 831 0.92 17.85 -19.35
N TRP A 832 1.23 17.76 -18.04
CA TRP A 832 1.57 18.93 -17.22
C TRP A 832 3.08 19.21 -17.14
N ASP A 833 3.90 18.44 -17.87
CA ASP A 833 5.37 18.50 -17.81
C ASP A 833 5.88 18.40 -16.37
N LEU A 834 5.31 17.42 -15.65
CA LEU A 834 5.68 17.05 -14.29
C LEU A 834 6.67 15.89 -14.35
N GLY A 835 7.91 16.09 -13.89
CA GLY A 835 8.92 15.05 -13.81
C GLY A 835 8.62 13.99 -12.74
N LYS A 836 9.62 13.16 -12.40
CA LYS A 836 9.52 12.12 -11.34
C LYS A 836 9.23 12.68 -9.92
N GLY A 837 9.15 14.00 -9.74
CA GLY A 837 8.94 14.70 -8.47
C GLY A 837 7.48 14.86 -8.02
N SER A 838 6.53 14.17 -8.65
CA SER A 838 5.09 14.30 -8.40
C SER A 838 4.62 13.89 -6.99
N VAL A 839 5.51 13.56 -6.07
CA VAL A 839 5.19 13.29 -4.66
C VAL A 839 4.88 14.59 -3.89
N VAL A 840 5.53 15.71 -4.25
CA VAL A 840 5.51 16.98 -3.49
C VAL A 840 4.24 17.82 -3.72
N GLY A 841 3.07 17.30 -3.36
CA GLY A 841 1.85 18.14 -3.37
C GLY A 841 0.57 17.46 -2.90
N ASP A 842 0.61 16.17 -2.61
CA ASP A 842 -0.51 15.48 -1.97
C ASP A 842 -0.69 15.98 -0.53
N ASP A 843 0.41 16.34 0.12
CA ASP A 843 0.45 16.91 1.47
C ASP A 843 -0.25 18.27 1.57
N LEU A 844 -0.05 19.16 0.59
CA LEU A 844 -0.70 20.48 0.55
C LEU A 844 -2.22 20.33 0.42
N LEU A 845 -2.65 19.45 -0.48
CA LEU A 845 -4.05 19.12 -0.70
C LEU A 845 -4.71 18.52 0.56
N ALA A 846 -3.97 17.70 1.30
CA ALA A 846 -4.41 17.15 2.59
C ALA A 846 -4.52 18.23 3.69
N GLY A 847 -3.71 19.30 3.63
CA GLY A 847 -3.78 20.44 4.56
C GLY A 847 -4.95 21.40 4.30
N LEU A 848 -5.43 21.50 3.05
CA LEU A 848 -6.60 22.30 2.71
C LEU A 848 -7.88 21.75 3.37
N SER A 849 -8.57 22.60 4.15
CA SER A 849 -9.90 22.26 4.66
C SER A 849 -10.88 22.02 3.50
N GLU A 850 -11.90 21.22 3.75
CA GLU A 850 -12.87 20.85 2.72
C GLU A 850 -13.55 22.07 2.09
N LYS A 851 -13.91 23.06 2.92
CA LYS A 851 -14.45 24.35 2.48
C LYS A 851 -13.51 25.08 1.53
N HIS A 852 -12.22 25.14 1.87
CA HIS A 852 -11.22 25.81 1.05
C HIS A 852 -10.97 25.10 -0.27
N ARG A 853 -10.95 23.76 -0.30
CA ARG A 853 -10.84 23.00 -1.57
C ARG A 853 -12.02 23.27 -2.48
N THR A 854 -13.24 23.19 -1.93
CA THR A 854 -14.46 23.46 -2.68
C THR A 854 -14.43 24.85 -3.31
N THR A 855 -14.16 25.89 -2.52
CA THR A 855 -14.15 27.26 -3.04
C THR A 855 -13.03 27.48 -4.05
N LEU A 856 -11.84 26.92 -3.83
CA LEU A 856 -10.76 27.02 -4.82
C LEU A 856 -11.16 26.40 -6.16
N PHE A 857 -11.66 25.16 -6.14
CA PHE A 857 -12.05 24.46 -7.36
C PHE A 857 -13.24 25.12 -8.06
N GLU A 858 -14.18 25.69 -7.32
CA GLU A 858 -15.25 26.53 -7.88
C GLU A 858 -14.67 27.74 -8.63
N ARG A 859 -13.68 28.43 -8.04
CA ARG A 859 -13.05 29.62 -8.64
C ARG A 859 -12.21 29.28 -9.87
N LEU A 860 -11.73 28.05 -9.97
CA LEU A 860 -10.97 27.56 -11.13
C LEU A 860 -11.87 27.12 -12.30
N LEU A 861 -13.17 26.91 -12.08
CA LEU A 861 -14.11 26.64 -13.16
C LEU A 861 -14.51 27.95 -13.85
N PRO A 862 -14.43 28.07 -15.18
CA PRO A 862 -14.93 29.24 -15.90
C PRO A 862 -16.46 29.29 -15.94
N ASP A 863 -17.02 30.49 -16.15
CA ASP A 863 -18.47 30.69 -16.24
C ASP A 863 -19.08 30.09 -17.52
N ASP A 864 -18.30 30.01 -18.59
CA ASP A 864 -18.62 29.25 -19.80
C ASP A 864 -17.76 27.97 -19.81
N PRO A 865 -18.35 26.76 -19.82
CA PRO A 865 -17.59 25.50 -19.78
C PRO A 865 -16.68 25.32 -21.01
N GLU A 866 -17.00 25.94 -22.15
CA GLU A 866 -16.19 25.85 -23.37
C GLU A 866 -14.80 26.50 -23.20
N ARG A 867 -14.67 27.43 -22.24
CA ARG A 867 -13.38 28.04 -21.90
C ARG A 867 -12.38 27.03 -21.35
N LEU A 868 -12.81 25.89 -20.78
CA LEU A 868 -11.89 24.83 -20.37
C LEU A 868 -11.10 24.27 -21.57
N TRP A 869 -11.73 24.13 -22.74
CA TRP A 869 -11.07 23.63 -23.96
C TRP A 869 -10.24 24.70 -24.68
N THR A 870 -10.60 25.98 -24.56
CA THR A 870 -9.94 27.08 -25.30
C THR A 870 -8.88 27.83 -24.50
N HIS A 871 -9.04 27.94 -23.18
CA HIS A 871 -8.17 28.72 -22.29
C HIS A 871 -7.68 27.90 -21.07
N GLY A 872 -8.36 26.81 -20.70
CA GLY A 872 -8.08 26.02 -19.50
C GLY A 872 -8.82 26.54 -18.25
N PRO A 873 -8.45 26.06 -17.05
CA PRO A 873 -9.00 26.56 -15.79
C PRO A 873 -8.78 28.07 -15.59
N ASP A 874 -9.70 28.74 -14.88
CA ASP A 874 -9.64 30.16 -14.57
C ASP A 874 -8.63 30.44 -13.42
N VAL A 875 -7.35 30.39 -13.78
CA VAL A 875 -6.24 30.61 -12.84
C VAL A 875 -6.24 32.01 -12.22
N GLU A 876 -6.78 33.01 -12.93
CA GLU A 876 -6.83 34.39 -12.45
C GLU A 876 -7.80 34.51 -11.28
N ARG A 877 -9.02 33.98 -11.45
CA ARG A 877 -10.05 33.97 -10.41
C ARG A 877 -9.66 33.07 -9.23
N GLY A 878 -9.04 31.92 -9.50
CA GLY A 878 -8.49 31.04 -8.48
C GLY A 878 -7.39 31.72 -7.66
N ALA A 879 -6.46 32.43 -8.32
CA ALA A 879 -5.35 33.10 -7.67
C ALA A 879 -5.79 34.31 -6.85
N LEU A 880 -6.75 35.10 -7.35
CA LEU A 880 -7.34 36.23 -6.59
C LEU A 880 -8.00 35.74 -5.29
N TRP A 881 -8.73 34.63 -5.35
CA TRP A 881 -9.31 34.03 -4.15
C TRP A 881 -8.23 33.50 -3.18
N TRP A 882 -7.20 32.86 -3.71
CA TRP A 882 -6.09 32.35 -2.91
C TRP A 882 -5.34 33.48 -2.19
N GLU A 883 -5.00 34.55 -2.91
CA GLU A 883 -4.36 35.75 -2.37
C GLU A 883 -5.23 36.40 -1.29
N GLY A 884 -6.54 36.51 -1.49
CA GLY A 884 -7.46 37.05 -0.49
C GLY A 884 -7.67 36.16 0.74
N THR A 885 -7.52 34.84 0.61
CA THR A 885 -7.79 33.87 1.69
C THR A 885 -6.54 33.52 2.49
N PHE A 886 -5.41 33.31 1.81
CA PHE A 886 -4.18 32.81 2.41
C PHE A 886 -3.01 33.79 2.33
N GLY A 887 -3.15 34.89 1.57
CA GLY A 887 -2.03 35.71 1.14
C GLY A 887 -1.12 34.98 0.16
N ARG A 888 -0.06 35.67 -0.27
CA ARG A 888 1.01 35.02 -1.04
C ARG A 888 1.87 34.19 -0.08
N LEU A 889 1.94 32.88 -0.31
CA LEU A 889 2.79 32.01 0.50
C LEU A 889 4.27 32.36 0.29
N PRO A 890 5.10 32.28 1.35
CA PRO A 890 6.55 32.30 1.19
C PRO A 890 6.98 31.20 0.21
N HIS A 891 7.74 31.58 -0.80
CA HIS A 891 8.23 30.64 -1.80
C HIS A 891 9.33 29.76 -1.17
N VAL A 892 8.99 28.49 -0.91
CA VAL A 892 9.95 27.46 -0.51
C VAL A 892 10.43 26.74 -1.78
N PRO A 893 11.75 26.72 -2.07
CA PRO A 893 12.29 26.05 -3.25
C PRO A 893 11.88 24.58 -3.35
N GLU A 894 11.58 24.11 -4.55
CA GLU A 894 11.06 22.75 -4.79
C GLU A 894 12.08 21.65 -4.45
N ASP A 895 13.37 21.90 -4.69
CA ASP A 895 14.47 21.02 -4.31
C ASP A 895 14.59 20.87 -2.78
N LEU A 896 14.31 21.94 -2.04
CA LEU A 896 14.26 21.91 -0.58
C LEU A 896 13.06 21.08 -0.10
N LEU A 897 11.90 21.19 -0.73
CA LEU A 897 10.73 20.37 -0.41
C LEU A 897 10.96 18.88 -0.71
N TYR A 898 11.59 18.56 -1.85
CA TYR A 898 11.99 17.19 -2.18
C TYR A 898 12.93 16.61 -1.12
N ARG A 899 13.93 17.39 -0.71
CA ARG A 899 14.87 16.97 0.33
C ARG A 899 14.17 16.78 1.67
N ALA A 900 13.17 17.60 1.99
CA ALA A 900 12.37 17.46 3.21
C ALA A 900 11.59 16.14 3.21
N ASP A 901 11.01 15.73 2.07
CA ASP A 901 10.32 14.43 1.93
C ASP A 901 11.27 13.23 2.14
N GLU A 902 12.51 13.32 1.65
CA GLU A 902 13.52 12.26 1.87
C GLU A 902 14.06 12.21 3.30
N GLU A 903 14.16 13.37 3.96
CA GLU A 903 14.81 13.54 5.26
C GLU A 903 13.82 13.55 6.45
N PHE A 904 12.50 13.60 6.20
CA PHE A 904 11.43 13.44 7.20
C PHE A 904 10.52 12.24 6.86
N ILE A 905 10.74 11.13 7.56
CA ILE A 905 9.96 9.89 7.34
C ILE A 905 8.77 9.79 8.28
N ALA A 906 7.78 8.97 7.90
CA ALA A 906 6.66 8.67 8.78
C ALA A 906 7.15 7.89 10.01
N PRO A 907 6.56 8.11 11.19
CA PRO A 907 6.80 7.23 12.31
C PRO A 907 6.43 5.79 11.99
N ASP A 908 7.31 4.86 12.34
CA ASP A 908 7.03 3.43 12.22
C ASP A 908 6.07 3.02 13.36
N THR A 909 4.77 3.23 13.14
CA THR A 909 3.71 2.76 14.03
C THR A 909 3.30 1.31 13.70
N THR A 910 4.06 0.56 12.89
CA THR A 910 3.60 -0.70 12.25
C THR A 910 3.46 -1.90 13.18
N VAL A 911 3.76 -1.79 14.47
CA VAL A 911 3.30 -2.77 15.49
C VAL A 911 1.81 -2.58 15.85
N ALA A 912 1.14 -1.60 15.23
CA ALA A 912 -0.30 -1.39 15.32
C ALA A 912 -1.03 -1.89 14.07
N PRO A 913 -1.43 -3.17 13.99
CA PRO A 913 -2.81 -3.42 13.61
C PRO A 913 -3.64 -3.04 14.85
N VAL A 914 -3.87 -1.74 15.07
CA VAL A 914 -5.11 -1.41 15.75
C VAL A 914 -6.20 -1.85 14.79
N ARG A 915 -6.84 -2.93 15.21
CA ARG A 915 -8.11 -3.47 14.75
C ARG A 915 -9.18 -2.38 14.91
N GLN A 916 -9.08 -1.33 14.12
CA GLN A 916 -10.09 -0.32 13.86
C GLN A 916 -10.28 -0.20 12.34
N GLU A 917 -10.56 -1.32 11.71
CA GLU A 917 -11.55 -1.33 10.64
C GLU A 917 -12.92 -1.48 11.34
N ARG A 918 -13.40 -0.38 11.91
CA ARG A 918 -14.84 -0.16 12.00
C ARG A 918 -15.22 0.46 10.65
N PRO A 919 -15.98 -0.22 9.78
CA PRO A 919 -16.59 0.45 8.64
C PRO A 919 -17.45 1.59 9.21
N GLY A 920 -17.09 2.83 8.89
CA GLY A 920 -17.78 4.03 9.40
C GLY A 920 -17.18 4.69 10.65
N ALA A 921 -16.16 4.11 11.30
CA ALA A 921 -15.24 4.98 12.04
C ALA A 921 -14.17 5.39 11.03
N THR A 922 -14.16 6.68 10.69
CA THR A 922 -13.00 7.36 10.08
C THR A 922 -11.73 6.63 10.50
N LYS A 923 -10.94 6.08 9.55
CA LYS A 923 -9.59 5.61 9.89
C LYS A 923 -8.95 6.76 10.64
N HIS A 924 -8.78 6.59 11.94
CA HIS A 924 -8.32 7.56 12.92
C HIS A 924 -8.42 9.04 12.49
N PRO A 925 -9.33 9.87 13.03
CA PRO A 925 -9.33 11.32 12.82
C PRO A 925 -8.13 12.03 13.48
N TYR A 926 -7.05 11.28 13.77
CA TYR A 926 -5.77 11.87 14.11
C TYR A 926 -5.30 12.56 12.84
N ARG A 927 -5.34 13.90 12.91
CA ARG A 927 -5.14 14.89 11.85
C ARG A 927 -4.27 14.37 10.70
N PRO A 928 -4.59 14.72 9.43
CA PRO A 928 -3.75 14.35 8.29
C PRO A 928 -2.30 14.65 8.66
N ARG A 929 -1.43 13.66 8.49
CA ARG A 929 0.01 13.82 8.71
C ARG A 929 0.40 15.14 8.05
N VAL A 930 0.80 16.12 8.84
CA VAL A 930 1.25 17.40 8.29
C VAL A 930 2.52 17.08 7.55
N GLY A 931 2.44 17.07 6.22
CA GLY A 931 3.56 16.68 5.38
C GLY A 931 4.74 17.63 5.56
N PRO A 932 5.98 17.18 5.27
CA PRO A 932 7.17 18.01 5.39
C PRO A 932 7.04 19.34 4.64
N ALA A 933 6.34 19.36 3.49
CA ALA A 933 6.12 20.59 2.73
C ALA A 933 5.20 21.59 3.45
N VAL A 934 4.15 21.10 4.09
CA VAL A 934 3.21 21.91 4.87
C VAL A 934 3.92 22.48 6.10
N LEU A 935 4.71 21.67 6.81
CA LEU A 935 5.53 22.13 7.94
C LEU A 935 6.56 23.18 7.50
N ALA A 936 7.25 22.96 6.38
CA ALA A 936 8.25 23.89 5.86
C ALA A 936 7.64 25.26 5.52
N ARG A 937 6.47 25.27 4.86
CA ARG A 937 5.73 26.50 4.54
C ARG A 937 5.24 27.22 5.80
N THR A 938 4.79 26.45 6.79
CA THR A 938 4.32 26.98 8.08
C THR A 938 5.45 27.69 8.81
N VAL A 939 6.64 27.08 8.87
CA VAL A 939 7.84 27.73 9.43
C VAL A 939 8.25 28.95 8.60
N ALA A 940 8.23 28.85 7.27
CA ALA A 940 8.62 29.94 6.37
C ALA A 940 7.69 31.16 6.45
N ARG A 941 6.43 31.00 6.89
CA ARG A 941 5.51 32.13 7.13
C ARG A 941 5.97 33.01 8.28
N GLY A 942 6.66 32.45 9.26
CA GLY A 942 7.04 33.16 10.46
C GLY A 942 5.84 33.46 11.36
N THR A 943 4.89 34.31 10.93
CA THR A 943 4.04 35.14 11.80
C THR A 943 2.83 34.46 12.45
N ASP A 944 2.27 33.40 11.84
CA ASP A 944 0.93 32.85 12.22
C ASP A 944 0.98 31.47 12.88
N LEU A 945 2.11 31.09 13.49
CA LEU A 945 2.32 29.74 14.01
C LEU A 945 1.44 29.35 15.21
N LEU A 946 0.81 30.34 15.87
CA LEU A 946 0.20 30.19 17.20
C LEU A 946 -1.24 30.69 17.31
N THR A 947 -1.88 31.12 16.22
CA THR A 947 -3.24 31.65 16.28
C THR A 947 -4.28 30.52 16.23
N ASP A 948 -5.22 30.52 17.18
CA ASP A 948 -6.32 29.54 17.28
C ASP A 948 -7.34 29.63 16.12
N ASP A 949 -7.31 30.71 15.34
CA ASP A 949 -8.24 30.91 14.24
C ASP A 949 -7.78 30.20 12.96
N LEU A 950 -7.93 28.87 12.92
CA LEU A 950 -7.52 28.09 11.76
C LEU A 950 -8.61 27.17 11.24
N SER A 951 -9.55 27.82 10.56
CA SER A 951 -10.29 27.19 9.44
C SER A 951 -9.40 27.00 8.19
N GLY A 952 -8.16 27.51 8.21
CA GLY A 952 -7.18 27.60 7.13
C GLY A 952 -6.31 26.35 6.88
N LEU A 953 -5.74 26.31 5.67
CA LEU A 953 -4.84 25.31 5.04
C LEU A 953 -3.73 24.71 5.92
N LEU A 954 -3.45 25.36 7.05
CA LEU A 954 -2.32 25.15 7.94
C LEU A 954 -2.79 25.23 9.41
N ALA A 955 -3.83 24.47 9.78
CA ALA A 955 -4.25 24.36 11.18
C ALA A 955 -3.03 24.14 12.09
N ALA A 956 -2.85 25.02 13.07
CA ALA A 956 -1.56 25.30 13.68
C ALA A 956 -0.89 23.99 14.07
N PRO A 957 0.30 23.67 13.52
CA PRO A 957 1.09 22.63 14.13
C PRO A 957 1.37 23.10 15.55
N VAL A 958 1.09 22.23 16.52
CA VAL A 958 1.60 22.44 17.89
C VAL A 958 3.10 22.76 17.75
N PRO A 959 3.65 23.77 18.47
CA PRO A 959 5.02 24.30 18.26
C PRO A 959 6.12 23.24 18.14
N THR A 960 5.87 22.06 18.70
CA THR A 960 6.75 20.91 18.72
C THR A 960 7.11 20.42 17.30
N ALA A 961 6.20 19.99 16.44
CA ALA A 961 6.61 19.44 15.13
C ALA A 961 7.34 20.45 14.20
N ALA A 962 7.10 21.74 14.39
CA ALA A 962 7.73 22.81 13.62
C ALA A 962 9.18 23.11 14.06
N ALA A 963 9.58 22.76 15.29
CA ALA A 963 10.91 23.06 15.82
C ALA A 963 12.03 22.32 15.04
N ARG A 964 11.88 21.01 14.83
CA ARG A 964 12.80 20.24 13.98
C ARG A 964 12.84 20.73 12.55
N MET A 965 11.68 21.08 11.97
CA MET A 965 11.62 21.61 10.60
C MET A 965 12.34 22.95 10.50
N ALA A 966 12.22 23.84 11.49
CA ALA A 966 12.93 25.11 11.52
C ALA A 966 14.45 24.94 11.62
N ALA A 967 14.93 24.08 12.53
CA ALA A 967 16.34 23.74 12.61
C ALA A 967 16.86 23.12 11.30
N TRP A 968 16.05 22.25 10.68
CA TRP A 968 16.38 21.64 9.40
C TRP A 968 16.46 22.65 8.26
N LEU A 969 15.47 23.53 8.11
CA LEU A 969 15.47 24.58 7.09
C LEU A 969 16.65 25.54 7.29
N ALA A 970 16.96 25.91 8.53
CA ALA A 970 18.12 26.73 8.86
C ALA A 970 19.43 26.06 8.43
N TYR A 971 19.56 24.74 8.64
CA TYR A 971 20.73 23.98 8.25
C TYR A 971 20.81 23.72 6.73
N ARG A 972 19.68 23.62 6.03
CA ARG A 972 19.61 23.33 4.58
C ARG A 972 19.55 24.58 3.70
N THR A 973 19.60 25.78 4.27
CA THR A 973 19.66 27.04 3.51
C THR A 973 20.97 27.78 3.79
N PRO A 974 21.66 28.35 2.79
CA PRO A 974 22.87 29.13 3.01
C PRO A 974 22.56 30.46 3.71
N ALA A 975 23.53 31.03 4.42
CA ALA A 975 23.41 32.40 4.96
C ALA A 975 23.04 33.39 3.85
N GLY A 976 22.25 34.41 4.18
CA GLY A 976 21.72 35.39 3.22
C GLY A 976 20.55 34.88 2.38
N HIS A 977 20.08 33.64 2.57
CA HIS A 977 18.88 33.13 1.92
C HIS A 977 17.63 33.84 2.46
N PRO A 978 16.67 34.26 1.61
CA PRO A 978 15.52 35.07 2.03
C PRO A 978 14.58 34.41 3.05
N LEU A 979 14.63 33.07 3.17
CA LEU A 979 13.85 32.34 4.17
C LEU A 979 14.43 32.43 5.59
N ARG A 980 15.74 32.66 5.76
CA ARG A 980 16.41 32.56 7.07
C ARG A 980 15.88 33.54 8.11
N PRO A 981 15.61 34.82 7.81
CA PRO A 981 14.97 35.73 8.76
C PRO A 981 13.58 35.26 9.21
N ALA A 982 12.76 34.72 8.30
CA ALA A 982 11.43 34.20 8.63
C ALA A 982 11.52 32.94 9.52
N ILE A 983 12.47 32.04 9.23
CA ILE A 983 12.78 30.87 10.06
C ILE A 983 13.24 31.32 11.46
N GLY A 984 14.11 32.33 11.56
CA GLY A 984 14.56 32.89 12.84
C GLY A 984 13.40 33.45 13.66
N ALA A 985 12.51 34.20 13.03
CA ALA A 985 11.31 34.71 13.69
C ALA A 985 10.36 33.59 14.14
N ALA A 986 10.23 32.51 13.36
CA ALA A 986 9.49 31.31 13.76
C ALA A 986 10.14 30.63 14.98
N CYS A 987 11.46 30.47 14.99
CA CYS A 987 12.19 29.91 16.12
C CYS A 987 11.97 30.73 17.40
N ALA A 988 12.08 32.06 17.31
CA ALA A 988 11.87 32.96 18.45
C ALA A 988 10.46 32.82 19.03
N ARG A 989 9.43 32.77 18.17
CA ARG A 989 8.03 32.61 18.61
C ARG A 989 7.76 31.25 19.24
N MET A 990 8.27 30.16 18.65
CA MET A 990 8.10 28.83 19.23
C MET A 990 8.82 28.72 20.59
N HIS A 991 10.01 29.33 20.71
CA HIS A 991 10.73 29.39 21.98
C HIS A 991 9.93 30.18 23.02
N ALA A 992 9.45 31.39 22.70
CA ALA A 992 8.65 32.21 23.60
C ALA A 992 7.35 31.51 24.03
N ALA A 993 6.65 30.84 23.10
CA ALA A 993 5.43 30.10 23.39
C ALA A 993 5.62 28.98 24.42
N VAL A 994 6.81 28.36 24.45
CA VAL A 994 7.12 27.25 25.35
C VAL A 994 7.79 27.73 26.63
N CYS A 995 8.66 28.74 26.57
CA CYS A 995 9.58 29.09 27.66
C CYS A 995 9.17 30.36 28.43
N GLU A 996 8.38 31.25 27.84
CA GLU A 996 8.10 32.58 28.39
C GLU A 996 6.64 32.74 28.88
N GLY A 997 6.39 33.79 29.66
CA GLY A 997 5.05 34.28 30.00
C GLY A 997 4.12 33.29 30.71
N GLU A 998 2.82 33.46 30.51
CA GLU A 998 1.78 32.53 30.99
C GLU A 998 1.69 31.27 30.12
N SER A 999 2.17 31.32 28.89
CA SER A 999 2.13 30.22 27.92
C SER A 999 2.93 29.00 28.37
N ARG A 1000 4.00 29.16 29.17
CA ARG A 1000 4.72 28.02 29.79
C ARG A 1000 3.85 27.14 30.71
N LYS A 1001 2.68 27.64 31.14
CA LYS A 1001 1.71 26.87 31.95
C LYS A 1001 0.79 26.00 31.10
N VAL A 1002 0.72 26.24 29.79
CA VAL A 1002 -0.16 25.51 28.85
C VAL A 1002 0.46 24.13 28.56
N PRO A 1003 -0.26 23.02 28.84
CA PRO A 1003 0.22 21.68 28.53
C PRO A 1003 0.33 21.45 27.01
N VAL A 1004 1.45 20.88 26.57
CA VAL A 1004 1.73 20.55 25.18
C VAL A 1004 1.55 19.04 24.95
N GLU A 1005 0.72 18.65 23.98
CA GLU A 1005 0.55 17.23 23.62
C GLU A 1005 1.85 16.69 23.01
N VAL A 1006 2.40 15.63 23.59
CA VAL A 1006 3.65 14.99 23.13
C VAL A 1006 3.39 13.74 22.26
N PHE A 1007 2.41 12.92 22.65
CA PHE A 1007 1.90 11.74 21.93
C PHE A 1007 0.58 11.27 22.58
N ALA A 1008 -0.11 10.33 21.95
CA ALA A 1008 -1.30 9.66 22.49
C ALA A 1008 -1.12 8.13 22.55
N VAL A 1009 -1.88 7.43 23.41
CA VAL A 1009 -1.83 5.96 23.55
C VAL A 1009 -3.24 5.36 23.64
N PRO A 1010 -3.51 4.12 23.19
CA PRO A 1010 -4.84 3.54 23.35
C PRO A 1010 -5.18 3.31 24.82
N ARG A 1011 -6.41 3.65 25.20
CA ARG A 1011 -6.96 3.54 26.55
C ARG A 1011 -6.94 2.11 27.10
N SER A 1012 -6.94 1.09 26.24
CA SER A 1012 -6.73 -0.31 26.63
C SER A 1012 -5.34 -0.58 27.22
N TYR A 1013 -4.39 0.33 27.00
CA TYR A 1013 -3.02 0.30 27.53
C TYR A 1013 -2.82 1.36 28.64
N SER A 1014 -3.90 1.99 29.13
CA SER A 1014 -3.85 3.05 30.16
C SER A 1014 -3.27 2.62 31.51
N LEU A 1015 -3.28 1.31 31.81
CA LEU A 1015 -2.62 0.73 32.99
C LEU A 1015 -1.08 0.80 32.87
N GLU A 1016 -0.53 0.88 31.67
CA GLU A 1016 0.91 1.00 31.45
C GLU A 1016 1.41 2.45 31.55
N LEU A 1017 0.49 3.43 31.51
CA LEU A 1017 0.78 4.86 31.72
C LEU A 1017 0.94 5.22 33.21
N ILE A 1018 0.73 4.29 34.14
CA ILE A 1018 0.78 4.57 35.59
C ILE A 1018 2.13 5.19 35.98
N ASN A 1019 3.23 4.73 35.39
CA ASN A 1019 4.56 5.26 35.65
C ASN A 1019 4.77 6.68 35.10
N LEU A 1020 4.03 7.08 34.05
CA LEU A 1020 4.09 8.44 33.48
C LEU A 1020 3.17 9.41 34.20
N LYS A 1021 2.01 8.95 34.68
CA LYS A 1021 1.02 9.78 35.42
C LYS A 1021 1.56 10.32 36.74
N GLY A 1022 2.60 9.69 37.31
CA GLY A 1022 3.26 10.13 38.54
C GLY A 1022 4.35 11.18 38.35
N LEU A 1023 4.72 11.51 37.10
CA LEU A 1023 5.77 12.49 36.82
C LEU A 1023 5.23 13.93 36.93
N GLU A 1024 5.97 14.77 37.63
CA GLU A 1024 5.62 16.18 37.76
C GLU A 1024 5.59 16.87 36.39
N GLY A 1025 4.51 17.61 36.11
CA GLY A 1025 4.33 18.29 34.83
C GLY A 1025 3.76 17.44 33.70
N VAL A 1026 3.52 16.15 33.91
CA VAL A 1026 2.83 15.27 32.94
C VAL A 1026 1.35 15.17 33.30
N SER A 1027 0.47 15.38 32.33
CA SER A 1027 -0.97 15.08 32.46
C SER A 1027 -1.43 14.11 31.37
N VAL A 1028 -2.42 13.30 31.70
CA VAL A 1028 -3.04 12.36 30.77
C VAL A 1028 -4.52 12.63 30.71
N GLU A 1029 -5.01 13.01 29.53
CA GLU A 1029 -6.41 13.38 29.29
C GLU A 1029 -7.08 12.38 28.36
N ALA A 1030 -8.31 11.98 28.69
CA ALA A 1030 -9.09 11.11 27.80
C ALA A 1030 -9.59 11.92 26.59
N ASP A 1031 -9.56 11.31 25.40
CA ASP A 1031 -10.00 11.98 24.18
C ASP A 1031 -11.48 12.41 24.26
N PRO A 1032 -11.82 13.71 24.18
CA PRO A 1032 -13.18 14.22 24.31
C PRO A 1032 -14.10 13.74 23.18
N LEU A 1033 -13.54 13.30 22.05
CA LEU A 1033 -14.29 12.77 20.90
C LEU A 1033 -14.67 11.28 21.05
N GLY A 1034 -14.43 10.67 22.22
CA GLY A 1034 -14.84 9.30 22.52
C GLY A 1034 -14.00 8.21 21.82
N HIS A 1035 -12.87 8.60 21.22
CA HIS A 1035 -11.88 7.65 20.74
C HIS A 1035 -11.20 7.01 21.96
N SER A 1036 -10.98 5.70 21.95
CA SER A 1036 -10.40 4.96 23.08
C SER A 1036 -8.90 5.25 23.24
N LEU A 1037 -8.52 6.51 23.43
CA LEU A 1037 -7.15 7.02 23.46
C LEU A 1037 -6.98 7.98 24.66
N ASP A 1038 -5.83 7.88 25.30
CA ASP A 1038 -5.34 8.73 26.38
C ASP A 1038 -4.22 9.61 25.80
N ARG A 1039 -4.40 10.93 25.84
CA ARG A 1039 -3.45 11.93 25.33
C ARG A 1039 -2.45 12.30 26.42
N VAL A 1040 -1.16 12.27 26.11
CA VAL A 1040 -0.09 12.62 27.05
C VAL A 1040 0.34 14.05 26.78
N HIS A 1041 0.20 14.91 27.79
CA HIS A 1041 0.59 16.31 27.74
C HIS A 1041 1.72 16.59 28.72
N VAL A 1042 2.60 17.50 28.36
CA VAL A 1042 3.72 17.97 29.20
C VAL A 1042 3.61 19.47 29.37
N ARG A 1043 3.64 19.94 30.62
CA ARG A 1043 3.70 21.36 30.95
C ARG A 1043 5.15 21.84 30.88
N PRO A 1044 5.53 22.70 29.91
CA PRO A 1044 6.91 23.14 29.75
C PRO A 1044 7.48 23.80 31.01
N GLY A 1045 6.69 24.63 31.70
CA GLY A 1045 7.10 25.32 32.91
C GLY A 1045 7.48 24.41 34.09
N ALA A 1046 7.04 23.14 34.10
CA ALA A 1046 7.44 22.16 35.12
C ALA A 1046 8.84 21.57 34.86
N LEU A 1047 9.40 21.79 33.66
CA LEU A 1047 10.73 21.30 33.27
C LEU A 1047 11.82 22.36 33.39
N LEU A 1048 11.46 23.59 33.75
CA LEU A 1048 12.36 24.74 33.86
C LEU A 1048 12.75 24.97 35.33
N THR A 1049 14.01 25.34 35.58
CA THR A 1049 14.44 25.80 36.90
C THR A 1049 13.82 27.16 37.26
N ALA A 1050 14.01 27.61 38.51
CA ALA A 1050 13.57 28.95 38.93
C ALA A 1050 14.20 30.07 38.08
N GLU A 1051 15.39 29.85 37.55
CA GLU A 1051 16.12 30.73 36.63
C GLU A 1051 15.67 30.57 35.15
N GLY A 1052 14.62 29.78 34.89
CA GLY A 1052 14.07 29.57 33.55
C GLY A 1052 14.94 28.69 32.65
N ARG A 1053 15.86 27.88 33.22
CA ARG A 1053 16.75 27.02 32.44
C ARG A 1053 16.24 25.60 32.40
N TYR A 1054 16.30 24.95 31.24
CA TYR A 1054 16.06 23.52 31.15
C TYR A 1054 17.25 22.74 31.72
N GLY A 1055 16.96 21.83 32.66
CA GLY A 1055 17.99 21.01 33.32
C GLY A 1055 17.70 19.50 33.22
N PRO A 1056 18.75 18.66 33.15
CA PRO A 1056 18.63 17.19 33.13
C PRO A 1056 17.97 16.61 34.40
N ALA A 1057 17.84 17.41 35.47
CA ALA A 1057 17.26 17.00 36.75
C ALA A 1057 15.75 16.67 36.68
N SER A 1058 15.02 17.08 35.63
CA SER A 1058 13.59 16.75 35.53
C SER A 1058 13.34 15.28 35.18
N GLY A 1059 14.21 14.62 34.41
CA GLY A 1059 14.07 13.22 33.96
C GLY A 1059 12.80 12.92 33.13
N VAL A 1060 11.86 13.87 33.00
CA VAL A 1060 10.54 13.64 32.39
C VAL A 1060 10.65 13.32 30.91
N LEU A 1061 11.43 14.10 30.14
CA LEU A 1061 11.57 13.86 28.70
C LEU A 1061 12.33 12.56 28.42
N ASP A 1062 13.26 12.17 29.30
CA ASP A 1062 13.99 10.91 29.19
C ASP A 1062 13.07 9.72 29.52
N ALA A 1063 12.23 9.83 30.56
CA ALA A 1063 11.22 8.82 30.88
C ALA A 1063 10.16 8.66 29.77
N LEU A 1064 9.81 9.76 29.08
CA LEU A 1064 8.91 9.71 27.90
C LEU A 1064 9.60 9.06 26.69
N ASP A 1065 10.89 9.32 26.47
CA ASP A 1065 11.68 8.64 25.43
C ASP A 1065 11.80 7.14 25.72
N ASP A 1066 12.15 6.77 26.96
CA ASP A 1066 12.24 5.38 27.42
C ASP A 1066 10.91 4.64 27.22
N TYR A 1067 9.79 5.32 27.48
CA TYR A 1067 8.45 4.77 27.21
C TYR A 1067 8.24 4.50 25.73
N LEU A 1068 8.62 5.43 24.84
CA LEU A 1068 8.46 5.26 23.39
C LEU A 1068 9.33 4.10 22.85
N ASP A 1069 10.46 3.80 23.48
CA ASP A 1069 11.39 2.76 23.06
C ASP A 1069 11.03 1.33 23.49
N LEU A 1070 9.98 1.14 24.31
CA LEU A 1070 9.57 -0.18 24.79
C LEU A 1070 9.26 -1.18 23.63
N PRO A 1071 9.85 -2.40 23.60
CA PRO A 1071 9.80 -3.30 22.44
C PRO A 1071 8.42 -3.89 22.08
N GLU A 1072 7.54 -4.13 23.06
CA GLU A 1072 6.33 -4.96 22.85
C GLU A 1072 5.00 -4.34 23.31
N ARG A 1073 5.02 -3.18 23.99
CA ARG A 1073 3.86 -2.69 24.76
C ARG A 1073 3.46 -1.23 24.57
N ALA A 1074 4.40 -0.32 24.26
CA ALA A 1074 4.07 1.09 24.00
C ALA A 1074 3.43 1.26 22.61
N ARG A 1075 2.12 1.03 22.53
CA ARG A 1075 1.32 1.48 21.38
C ARG A 1075 1.07 2.96 21.56
N TRP A 1076 1.73 3.77 20.74
CA TRP A 1076 1.57 5.22 20.76
C TRP A 1076 1.20 5.75 19.37
N TYR A 1077 0.62 6.93 19.34
CA TYR A 1077 0.22 7.69 18.17
C TYR A 1077 0.89 9.07 18.21
N PRO A 1078 1.37 9.58 17.06
CA PRO A 1078 1.96 10.91 17.03
C PRO A 1078 0.90 11.96 17.42
N GLY A 1079 1.38 13.05 18.02
CA GLY A 1079 0.53 14.21 18.28
C GLY A 1079 0.10 14.92 16.99
N PRO A 1080 -0.61 16.06 17.10
CA PRO A 1080 -1.22 16.79 15.98
C PRO A 1080 -0.29 17.14 14.81
N GLY A 1081 1.03 17.23 15.03
CA GLY A 1081 2.03 17.51 14.01
C GLY A 1081 2.58 16.29 13.26
N GLY A 1082 2.05 15.09 13.51
CA GLY A 1082 2.42 13.85 12.80
C GLY A 1082 3.75 13.21 13.23
N LEU A 1083 4.40 13.76 14.27
CA LEU A 1083 5.62 13.23 14.90
C LEU A 1083 5.47 13.21 16.44
N PRO A 1084 6.21 12.34 17.16
CA PRO A 1084 6.38 12.49 18.61
C PRO A 1084 7.08 13.80 18.92
N ALA A 1085 6.51 14.54 19.85
CA ALA A 1085 6.91 15.91 20.14
C ALA A 1085 7.94 16.03 21.28
N VAL A 1086 8.41 14.90 21.84
CA VAL A 1086 9.37 14.84 22.95
C VAL A 1086 10.71 15.51 22.60
N VAL A 1087 11.32 15.13 21.46
CA VAL A 1087 12.59 15.72 21.00
C VAL A 1087 12.45 17.20 20.64
N ASP A 1088 11.29 17.59 20.13
CA ASP A 1088 11.00 18.96 19.76
C ASP A 1088 10.89 19.86 20.99
N LEU A 1089 10.19 19.38 22.03
CA LEU A 1089 10.10 20.06 23.31
C LEU A 1089 11.49 20.19 23.96
N ARG A 1090 12.33 19.15 23.87
CA ARG A 1090 13.73 19.19 24.32
C ARG A 1090 14.53 20.28 23.57
N MET A 1091 14.33 20.41 22.26
CA MET A 1091 14.98 21.46 21.44
C MET A 1091 14.51 22.86 21.85
N LEU A 1092 13.21 23.08 22.00
CA LEU A 1092 12.63 24.38 22.33
C LEU A 1092 13.04 24.87 23.73
N LEU A 1093 13.15 23.95 24.69
CA LEU A 1093 13.57 24.21 26.06
C LEU A 1093 15.10 24.40 26.19
N ALA A 1094 15.88 23.90 25.24
CA ALA A 1094 17.33 24.09 25.24
C ALA A 1094 17.70 25.52 24.79
N GLY A 1095 18.65 26.15 25.49
CA GLY A 1095 19.11 27.52 25.17
C GLY A 1095 19.72 27.67 23.76
N GLY A 1096 20.09 26.57 23.11
CA GLY A 1096 20.62 26.59 21.74
C GLY A 1096 19.63 27.07 20.69
N PHE A 1097 18.33 26.82 20.88
CA PHE A 1097 17.30 27.18 19.91
C PHE A 1097 16.98 28.67 19.91
N ALA A 1098 17.09 29.34 21.06
CA ALA A 1098 17.03 30.79 21.16
C ALA A 1098 18.21 31.45 20.44
N ALA A 1099 19.43 30.95 20.65
CA ALA A 1099 20.62 31.42 19.94
C ALA A 1099 20.49 31.20 18.41
N LEU A 1100 19.88 30.10 17.98
CA LEU A 1100 19.56 29.86 16.57
C LEU A 1100 18.59 30.92 16.02
N ALA A 1101 17.57 31.30 16.78
CA ALA A 1101 16.62 32.34 16.39
C ALA A 1101 17.29 33.70 16.19
N GLU A 1102 18.10 34.14 17.16
CA GLU A 1102 18.85 35.40 17.12
C GLU A 1102 19.81 35.44 15.93
N HIS A 1103 20.56 34.36 15.73
CA HIS A 1103 21.50 34.22 14.61
C HIS A 1103 20.83 34.34 13.24
N LEU A 1104 19.67 33.70 13.07
CA LEU A 1104 18.90 33.74 11.83
C LEU A 1104 18.21 35.09 11.59
N ALA A 1105 17.79 35.78 12.65
CA ALA A 1105 17.21 37.12 12.53
C ALA A 1105 18.23 38.15 12.01
N ALA A 1106 19.51 38.00 12.39
CA ALA A 1106 20.61 38.85 11.92
C ALA A 1106 21.09 38.53 10.49
N ASP A 1107 20.53 37.51 9.84
CA ASP A 1107 21.10 36.92 8.62
C ASP A 1107 20.81 37.71 7.33
N ALA A 1108 19.81 38.60 7.35
CA ALA A 1108 19.43 39.43 6.20
C ALA A 1108 20.58 40.33 5.69
N ALA A 1109 21.53 40.68 6.56
CA ALA A 1109 22.68 41.54 6.25
C ALA A 1109 23.97 40.75 5.94
N ARG A 1110 23.93 39.41 5.93
CA ARG A 1110 25.14 38.57 5.81
C ARG A 1110 25.43 38.15 4.37
N THR A 1111 26.72 38.04 4.05
CA THR A 1111 27.19 37.63 2.71
C THR A 1111 26.73 36.21 2.37
N ALA A 1112 26.11 36.05 1.20
CA ALA A 1112 25.47 34.81 0.80
C ALA A 1112 26.42 33.59 0.75
N GLY A 1113 26.07 32.49 1.43
CA GLY A 1113 26.71 31.18 1.28
C GLY A 1113 26.71 30.28 2.51
N TRP A 1114 27.30 29.10 2.39
CA TRP A 1114 27.14 28.03 3.38
C TRP A 1114 27.93 28.26 4.67
N GLU A 1115 27.25 28.23 5.80
CA GLU A 1115 27.88 28.35 7.12
C GLU A 1115 28.62 27.08 7.55
N GLN A 1116 28.35 25.96 6.89
CA GLN A 1116 29.07 24.70 7.06
C GLN A 1116 30.50 24.76 6.50
N ASP A 1117 30.87 25.82 5.77
CA ASP A 1117 32.26 26.14 5.49
C ASP A 1117 32.83 27.00 6.63
N PRO A 1118 33.65 26.44 7.54
CA PRO A 1118 34.20 27.17 8.69
C PRO A 1118 35.12 28.31 8.25
N ARG A 1119 35.69 28.27 7.03
CA ARG A 1119 36.48 29.39 6.48
C ARG A 1119 35.64 30.64 6.25
N ARG A 1120 34.31 30.50 6.25
CA ARG A 1120 33.35 31.59 6.12
C ARG A 1120 32.66 31.93 7.42
N SER A 1121 32.27 30.92 8.19
CA SER A 1121 31.49 31.12 9.42
C SER A 1121 32.36 31.43 10.64
N VAL A 1122 33.56 30.87 10.72
CA VAL A 1122 34.49 30.99 11.85
C VAL A 1122 35.96 31.03 11.37
N PRO A 1123 36.35 31.98 10.50
CA PRO A 1123 37.70 32.02 9.91
C PRO A 1123 38.81 32.09 10.97
N ASP A 1124 38.60 32.83 12.05
CA ASP A 1124 39.58 32.93 13.15
C ASP A 1124 39.81 31.58 13.84
N LEU A 1125 38.74 30.78 13.99
CA LEU A 1125 38.82 29.42 14.55
C LEU A 1125 39.55 28.47 13.59
N VAL A 1126 39.42 28.65 12.28
CA VAL A 1126 40.19 27.89 11.29
C VAL A 1126 41.67 28.22 11.41
N ALA A 1127 42.02 29.50 11.56
CA ALA A 1127 43.41 29.93 11.75
C ALA A 1127 44.00 29.38 13.07
N GLU A 1128 43.22 29.42 14.16
CA GLU A 1128 43.58 28.81 15.45
C GLU A 1128 43.83 27.30 15.30
N ALA A 1129 42.86 26.57 14.74
CA ALA A 1129 42.99 25.12 14.54
C ALA A 1129 44.12 24.76 13.56
N ALA A 1130 44.36 25.55 12.52
CA ALA A 1130 45.48 25.36 11.60
C ALA A 1130 46.83 25.52 12.32
N GLY A 1131 46.95 26.56 13.16
CA GLY A 1131 48.14 26.79 13.98
C GLY A 1131 48.40 25.69 15.01
N GLU A 1132 47.39 25.35 15.81
CA GLU A 1132 47.51 24.33 16.87
C GLU A 1132 47.73 22.93 16.34
N LEU A 1133 47.05 22.54 15.25
CA LEU A 1133 47.18 21.21 14.65
C LEU A 1133 48.33 21.11 13.63
N GLN A 1134 49.02 22.23 13.35
CA GLN A 1134 50.04 22.33 12.29
C GLN A 1134 49.51 21.87 10.91
N LEU A 1135 48.29 22.26 10.59
CA LEU A 1135 47.59 21.93 9.35
C LEU A 1135 47.52 23.15 8.43
N SER A 1136 47.29 22.93 7.13
CA SER A 1136 46.82 24.02 6.26
C SER A 1136 45.41 24.45 6.67
N GLU A 1137 45.02 25.69 6.40
CA GLU A 1137 43.68 26.19 6.70
C GLU A 1137 42.56 25.34 6.07
N ASP A 1138 42.75 24.84 4.85
CA ASP A 1138 41.79 23.93 4.22
C ASP A 1138 41.70 22.58 4.95
N ALA A 1139 42.83 22.06 5.44
CA ALA A 1139 42.86 20.80 6.18
C ALA A 1139 42.24 20.97 7.58
N ALA A 1140 42.50 22.09 8.26
CA ALA A 1140 41.85 22.46 9.51
C ALA A 1140 40.33 22.67 9.33
N ALA A 1141 39.91 23.32 8.24
CA ALA A 1141 38.51 23.47 7.88
C ALA A 1141 37.83 22.11 7.66
N LEU A 1142 38.46 21.19 6.93
CA LEU A 1142 37.95 19.83 6.73
C LEU A 1142 37.87 19.07 8.07
N TYR A 1143 38.86 19.22 8.94
CA TYR A 1143 38.83 18.62 10.28
C TYR A 1143 37.66 19.17 11.12
N LEU A 1144 37.44 20.48 11.18
CA LEU A 1144 36.32 21.09 11.90
C LEU A 1144 34.97 20.62 11.36
N MET A 1145 34.79 20.50 10.04
CA MET A 1145 33.59 19.91 9.44
C MET A 1145 33.38 18.46 9.89
N LEU A 1146 34.45 17.65 9.87
CA LEU A 1146 34.40 16.27 10.34
C LEU A 1146 34.15 16.17 11.84
N ALA A 1147 34.56 17.15 12.63
CA ALA A 1147 34.41 17.16 14.07
C ALA A 1147 33.01 17.60 14.53
N ALA A 1148 32.45 18.63 13.88
CA ALA A 1148 31.21 19.26 14.29
C ALA A 1148 29.96 18.71 13.59
N LEU A 1149 30.01 18.51 12.27
CA LEU A 1149 28.81 18.36 11.46
C LEU A 1149 28.21 16.93 11.53
N PRO A 1150 26.86 16.80 11.48
CA PRO A 1150 26.19 15.51 11.47
C PRO A 1150 26.36 14.75 10.15
N ASP A 1151 26.48 15.46 9.02
CA ASP A 1151 26.48 14.88 7.67
C ASP A 1151 27.56 15.43 6.73
N PRO A 1152 28.87 15.41 7.11
CA PRO A 1152 29.96 15.92 6.28
C PRO A 1152 30.32 14.93 5.15
N THR A 1153 29.34 14.51 4.35
CA THR A 1153 29.56 13.65 3.18
C THR A 1153 30.42 14.35 2.14
N ASP A 1154 31.15 13.60 1.31
CA ASP A 1154 31.99 14.19 0.25
C ASP A 1154 31.15 14.99 -0.77
N LYS A 1155 29.84 14.72 -0.88
CA LYS A 1155 28.90 15.54 -1.65
C LYS A 1155 28.65 16.88 -0.95
N ASN A 1156 28.26 16.86 0.32
CA ASN A 1156 27.94 18.06 1.09
C ASN A 1156 29.17 18.96 1.27
N VAL A 1157 30.34 18.40 1.57
CA VAL A 1157 31.59 19.18 1.71
C VAL A 1157 31.91 19.94 0.43
N ARG A 1158 31.75 19.32 -0.74
CA ARG A 1158 31.96 20.01 -2.04
C ARG A 1158 30.91 21.09 -2.29
N GLU A 1159 29.67 20.84 -1.93
CA GLU A 1159 28.57 21.82 -2.05
C GLU A 1159 28.82 23.06 -1.17
N TRP A 1160 29.24 22.85 0.07
CA TRP A 1160 29.49 23.94 1.03
C TRP A 1160 30.73 24.76 0.72
N THR A 1161 31.83 24.11 0.33
CA THR A 1161 33.14 24.75 0.12
C THR A 1161 33.40 25.22 -1.31
N GLY A 1162 32.65 24.70 -2.29
CA GLY A 1162 32.95 24.86 -3.71
C GLY A 1162 34.20 24.11 -4.19
N TRP A 1163 34.79 23.22 -3.37
CA TRP A 1163 35.99 22.49 -3.75
C TRP A 1163 35.74 21.51 -4.91
N LYS A 1164 36.66 21.51 -5.88
CA LYS A 1164 36.67 20.50 -6.94
C LYS A 1164 37.12 19.14 -6.38
N PRO A 1165 36.64 18.00 -6.95
CA PRO A 1165 36.99 16.67 -6.46
C PRO A 1165 38.49 16.39 -6.23
N PRO A 1166 39.42 16.86 -7.10
CA PRO A 1166 40.85 16.64 -6.86
C PRO A 1166 41.39 17.34 -5.60
N ARG A 1167 40.90 18.54 -5.27
CA ARG A 1167 41.33 19.29 -4.07
C ARG A 1167 40.86 18.59 -2.80
N LEU A 1168 39.61 18.15 -2.75
CA LEU A 1168 39.09 17.39 -1.62
C LEU A 1168 39.88 16.09 -1.43
N LYS A 1169 40.21 15.37 -2.51
CA LYS A 1169 41.01 14.15 -2.44
C LYS A 1169 42.41 14.41 -1.86
N ALA A 1170 43.08 15.48 -2.30
CA ALA A 1170 44.40 15.84 -1.76
C ALA A 1170 44.35 16.13 -0.26
N LEU A 1171 43.32 16.83 0.22
CA LEU A 1171 43.11 17.07 1.66
C LEU A 1171 42.82 15.78 2.41
N GLN A 1172 42.02 14.88 1.82
CA GLN A 1172 41.70 13.58 2.40
C GLN A 1172 42.93 12.65 2.51
N ASP A 1173 43.90 12.79 1.61
CA ASP A 1173 45.16 12.06 1.62
C ASP A 1173 46.16 12.67 2.62
N ALA A 1174 46.14 13.99 2.85
CA ALA A 1174 47.04 14.68 3.77
C ALA A 1174 46.62 14.58 5.26
N LEU A 1175 45.32 14.70 5.55
CA LEU A 1175 44.80 14.83 6.93
C LEU A 1175 45.12 13.62 7.86
N PRO A 1176 45.12 12.35 7.41
CA PRO A 1176 45.47 11.21 8.25
C PRO A 1176 46.91 11.21 8.80
N GLY A 1177 47.83 11.96 8.17
CA GLY A 1177 49.23 12.06 8.62
C GLY A 1177 49.42 12.85 9.91
N ALA A 1178 48.40 13.59 10.37
CA ALA A 1178 48.45 14.39 11.59
C ALA A 1178 47.97 13.58 12.81
N ALA A 1179 48.92 13.13 13.64
CA ALA A 1179 48.77 12.64 15.02
C ALA A 1179 47.47 11.88 15.40
N GLY A 1180 46.92 11.05 14.50
CA GLY A 1180 45.71 10.26 14.77
C GLY A 1180 44.42 11.08 14.86
N LEU A 1181 44.37 12.31 14.35
CA LEU A 1181 43.17 13.17 14.38
C LEU A 1181 41.97 12.58 13.64
N VAL A 1182 42.24 11.85 12.56
CA VAL A 1182 41.24 11.18 11.73
C VAL A 1182 41.74 9.82 11.27
N VAL A 1183 40.81 8.90 11.03
CA VAL A 1183 41.07 7.57 10.50
C VAL A 1183 40.40 7.38 9.14
N ARG A 1184 41.09 6.69 8.22
CA ARG A 1184 40.52 6.28 6.95
C ARG A 1184 39.78 4.96 7.12
N ALA A 1185 38.50 4.91 6.78
CA ALA A 1185 37.70 3.70 6.87
C ALA A 1185 36.64 3.65 5.76
N LYS A 1186 35.93 2.52 5.64
CA LYS A 1186 34.72 2.41 4.82
C LYS A 1186 33.54 2.11 5.73
N ARG A 1187 32.54 3.00 5.72
CA ARG A 1187 31.29 2.85 6.48
C ARG A 1187 30.11 2.93 5.53
N ALA A 1188 29.21 1.95 5.61
CA ALA A 1188 28.00 1.94 4.79
C ALA A 1188 27.20 3.23 5.05
N ARG A 1189 26.68 3.84 3.99
CA ARG A 1189 25.85 5.07 4.02
C ARG A 1189 26.52 6.36 4.51
N ALA A 1190 27.75 6.34 5.04
CA ALA A 1190 28.40 7.55 5.56
C ALA A 1190 28.82 8.56 4.47
N GLY A 1191 29.00 8.11 3.22
CA GLY A 1191 29.27 9.00 2.08
C GLY A 1191 30.60 9.77 2.12
N ARG A 1192 31.54 9.35 2.97
CA ARG A 1192 32.88 9.94 3.16
C ARG A 1192 33.92 8.88 3.49
N SER A 1193 35.20 9.22 3.38
CA SER A 1193 36.34 8.33 3.60
C SER A 1193 37.11 8.58 4.91
N LEU A 1194 36.94 9.76 5.52
CA LEU A 1194 37.60 10.19 6.75
C LEU A 1194 36.62 10.33 7.91
N PHE A 1195 37.09 9.96 9.10
CA PHE A 1195 36.28 9.89 10.31
C PHE A 1195 37.08 10.24 11.56
N LEU A 1196 36.39 10.71 12.60
CA LEU A 1196 37.02 10.80 13.93
C LEU A 1196 37.31 9.40 14.49
N PRO A 1197 38.41 9.22 15.24
CA PRO A 1197 38.66 7.98 15.97
C PRO A 1197 37.56 7.69 17.00
N GLY A 1198 37.17 6.43 17.18
CA GLY A 1198 36.26 5.99 18.24
C GLY A 1198 35.07 5.13 17.79
N ALA A 1199 34.13 4.94 18.71
CA ALA A 1199 32.93 4.12 18.52
C ALA A 1199 31.93 4.76 17.54
N TRP A 1200 31.03 3.92 17.00
CA TRP A 1200 30.13 4.25 15.90
C TRP A 1200 28.68 4.01 16.26
N VAL A 1201 27.80 4.89 15.78
CA VAL A 1201 26.35 4.75 15.92
C VAL A 1201 25.73 4.43 14.56
N ALA A 1202 25.07 3.27 14.46
CA ALA A 1202 24.55 2.73 13.20
C ALA A 1202 23.11 3.19 12.92
N LEU A 1203 22.95 4.49 12.70
CA LEU A 1203 21.63 5.12 12.51
C LEU A 1203 20.90 4.65 11.23
N LYS A 1204 19.59 4.40 11.33
CA LYS A 1204 18.72 4.03 10.20
C LYS A 1204 18.30 5.26 9.36
N LYS A 1205 17.91 5.05 8.09
CA LYS A 1205 17.38 6.12 7.21
C LYS A 1205 16.20 6.81 7.94
N PRO A 1206 16.10 8.16 7.94
CA PRO A 1206 16.83 9.16 7.15
C PRO A 1206 18.20 9.59 7.70
N ARG A 1207 18.59 9.12 8.87
CA ARG A 1207 19.80 9.57 9.58
C ARG A 1207 21.06 8.89 9.06
N LEU A 1208 22.12 9.66 8.84
CA LEU A 1208 23.43 9.11 8.44
C LEU A 1208 24.19 8.57 9.65
N PRO A 1209 24.95 7.47 9.51
CA PRO A 1209 25.83 6.99 10.57
C PRO A 1209 26.89 8.03 10.95
N LEU A 1210 27.15 8.18 12.24
CA LEU A 1210 28.11 9.15 12.77
C LEU A 1210 28.91 8.58 13.94
N GLU A 1211 30.00 9.27 14.27
CA GLU A 1211 30.90 8.93 15.37
C GLU A 1211 30.23 9.23 16.72
N ALA A 1212 30.21 8.26 17.64
CA ALA A 1212 29.52 8.36 18.94
C ALA A 1212 30.01 9.56 19.78
N ILE A 1213 31.26 9.97 19.56
CA ILE A 1213 31.88 11.12 20.23
C ILE A 1213 31.15 12.44 19.97
N LYS A 1214 30.36 12.54 18.88
CA LYS A 1214 29.56 13.72 18.51
C LYS A 1214 28.19 13.78 19.18
N LEU A 1215 27.71 12.71 19.82
CA LEU A 1215 26.37 12.68 20.43
C LEU A 1215 26.11 13.84 21.40
N PRO A 1216 27.07 14.29 22.24
CA PRO A 1216 26.85 15.43 23.13
C PRO A 1216 26.62 16.77 22.40
N LEU A 1217 27.16 16.94 21.18
CA LEU A 1217 26.93 18.12 20.34
C LEU A 1217 25.63 18.01 19.53
N LEU A 1218 25.15 16.79 19.34
CA LEU A 1218 24.00 16.44 18.51
C LEU A 1218 23.02 15.59 19.32
N PRO A 1219 22.36 16.13 20.36
CA PRO A 1219 21.50 15.34 21.25
C PRO A 1219 20.35 14.64 20.49
N ALA A 1220 19.86 15.23 19.40
CA ALA A 1220 18.87 14.60 18.53
C ALA A 1220 19.39 13.36 17.79
N ALA A 1221 20.71 13.11 17.76
CA ALA A 1221 21.32 11.94 17.14
C ALA A 1221 21.24 10.68 18.01
N ALA A 1222 20.87 10.80 19.29
CA ALA A 1222 20.63 9.66 20.15
C ALA A 1222 19.62 8.70 19.49
N GLU A 1223 19.87 7.39 19.65
CA GLU A 1223 18.96 6.35 19.18
C GLU A 1223 17.74 6.32 20.12
N GLY A 1224 16.56 6.63 19.56
CA GLY A 1224 15.27 6.59 20.26
C GLY A 1224 14.13 6.96 19.32
N ARG A 1225 12.93 6.41 19.57
CA ARG A 1225 11.77 6.55 18.66
C ARG A 1225 11.30 7.98 18.50
N SER A 1226 11.43 8.86 19.49
CA SER A 1226 11.02 10.26 19.36
C SER A 1226 11.79 11.03 18.29
N ALA A 1227 13.07 10.69 18.13
CA ALA A 1227 13.99 11.41 17.26
C ALA A 1227 14.09 10.74 15.87
N ALA A 1228 13.90 9.42 15.77
CA ALA A 1228 14.18 8.56 14.61
C ALA A 1228 13.60 8.99 13.23
N HIS A 1229 12.67 9.94 13.21
CA HIS A 1229 11.84 10.28 12.05
C HIS A 1229 12.34 11.46 11.21
N ALA A 1230 13.40 12.14 11.65
CA ALA A 1230 14.01 13.24 10.91
C ALA A 1230 15.54 13.06 10.81
N ALA A 1231 16.13 13.64 9.75
CA ALA A 1231 17.58 13.77 9.65
C ALA A 1231 18.16 14.51 10.86
N VAL A 1232 19.39 14.14 11.23
CA VAL A 1232 20.10 14.80 12.33
C VAL A 1232 20.60 16.16 11.85
N VAL A 1233 20.14 17.22 12.50
CA VAL A 1233 20.56 18.61 12.27
C VAL A 1233 20.90 19.29 13.60
N PRO A 1234 21.82 20.27 13.63
CA PRO A 1234 22.10 21.02 14.84
C PRO A 1234 20.91 21.91 15.22
N HIS A 1235 20.72 22.11 16.53
CA HIS A 1235 19.71 23.02 17.09
C HIS A 1235 20.32 24.35 17.56
N VAL A 1236 21.60 24.56 17.25
CA VAL A 1236 22.39 25.79 17.49
C VAL A 1236 22.89 26.32 16.14
N PRO A 1237 23.28 27.61 16.04
CA PRO A 1237 24.02 28.13 14.91
C PRO A 1237 25.24 27.26 14.55
N VAL A 1238 25.47 27.02 13.27
CA VAL A 1238 26.65 26.27 12.79
C VAL A 1238 27.99 26.88 13.26
N PRO A 1239 28.19 28.22 13.28
CA PRO A 1239 29.39 28.82 13.86
C PRO A 1239 29.60 28.42 15.33
N GLN A 1240 28.53 28.47 16.14
CA GLN A 1240 28.58 28.08 17.55
C GLN A 1240 28.88 26.58 17.72
N LEU A 1241 28.34 25.74 16.83
CA LEU A 1241 28.64 24.29 16.81
C LEU A 1241 30.12 24.02 16.56
N PHE A 1242 30.78 24.76 15.66
CA PHE A 1242 32.22 24.63 15.43
C PHE A 1242 33.03 25.00 16.66
N THR A 1243 32.69 26.10 17.33
CA THR A 1243 33.35 26.50 18.59
C THR A 1243 33.19 25.43 19.68
N GLN A 1244 31.99 24.88 19.86
CA GLN A 1244 31.74 23.81 20.83
C GLN A 1244 32.51 22.53 20.49
N ALA A 1245 32.57 22.17 19.20
CA ALA A 1245 33.32 21.00 18.73
C ALA A 1245 34.82 21.17 18.96
N TRP A 1246 35.37 22.36 18.68
CA TRP A 1246 36.79 22.65 18.90
C TRP A 1246 37.17 22.59 20.37
N GLN A 1247 36.38 23.23 21.25
CA GLN A 1247 36.59 23.17 22.70
C GLN A 1247 36.61 21.74 23.24
N ARG A 1248 35.80 20.85 22.64
CA ARG A 1248 35.68 19.45 23.06
C ARG A 1248 36.76 18.53 22.48
N PHE A 1249 37.16 18.74 21.22
CA PHE A 1249 38.01 17.80 20.48
C PHE A 1249 39.44 18.29 20.25
N ARG A 1250 39.78 19.51 20.69
CA ARG A 1250 41.16 19.98 20.63
C ARG A 1250 42.11 19.03 21.40
N PRO A 1251 43.29 18.71 20.85
CA PRO A 1251 44.28 17.89 21.54
C PRO A 1251 44.64 18.47 22.92
N GLY A 1252 44.59 17.66 23.98
CA GLY A 1252 44.86 18.08 25.35
C GLY A 1252 43.66 18.58 26.17
N ALA A 1253 42.43 18.57 25.61
CA ALA A 1253 41.20 18.90 26.35
C ALA A 1253 40.59 17.75 27.18
N HIS A 1254 41.19 16.55 27.15
CA HIS A 1254 40.77 15.38 27.91
C HIS A 1254 41.95 14.68 28.58
#